data_AF-A0A5J5U8W9-F1
#
_entry.id   AF-A0A5J5U8W9-F1
#
_cell.length_a   1.000
_cell.length_b   1.000
_cell.length_c   1.000
_cell.angle_alpha   90.00
_cell.angle_beta   90.00
_cell.angle_gamma   90.00
#
_symmetry.space_group_name_H-M   'P 1'
#
loop_
_entity.id
_entity.type
_entity.pdbx_description
1 polymer ?
#
loop_
_entity_poly.entity_id
_entity_poly.type
_entity_poly.pdbx_seq_one_letter_code
_entity_poly.pdbx_strand_id
1 'polypeptide(L)'
;MMTNLVTPLIVESLVQLTTMEVSKCTKMTEIVAHEGDNRQTIVFGKLKCLKLSELQNLTSFCPGSYTFNFPCLEEVVVERCHKLKTFSEGVLSTPQLQRVKQWVNDEKECWAGDLNSTIRQWYSEKDLTISDTFPESEIWQRNPREILELQNITKMVFYKCSSLEYIFSSSMLLSLKELRLIEVKECSIMEQVIREDEEEATTHEFTFPNLSFVEIEACSNLTNFYFGSRTLEIPNLSRITIAECPKMAALSSSISRKSEKMNDEQYVEDNTAALFCDKGGFNDRFPKLEIWKRNSQEILEFKNLSWMEIYKCSSLKYIFTPSMLLSLKQLQLIKVKECSIMEQVIREDEEEATIHELTFPNLSLLIIEACSNLTKFYSGSRALEFPRLSHITIAKCPKMTTFSSSNSSEQDAEDNTTTLFCHKVAIPNLTGLILSSINIHKIWHHPSSSSLTHLWNLRVEGCHNLKYLFPSFLVKDLVRLYMLEIKDCNMMEQVIFTDGLATEDQWRNHAIFSKLKWLSLEDLPKLKDTCFETDFEFPCLERLTLTNCPLLKTFISKSVSGDEPPIHQPTQTNNTAVLNEKVVFPHLENLHIHNCDSLEEIIELQGLTANESQSTSATRFTMAETVTTKFVFPHVKHLGLDKVRSLCYSNRVGSV
;
A
#
# COMPACT_ATOMS: atom_id res chain seq x y z
N MET A 1 7.11 32.36 -12.76
CA MET A 1 6.67 31.34 -11.79
C MET A 1 5.18 31.53 -11.59
N MET A 2 4.41 30.45 -11.63
CA MET A 2 2.95 30.44 -11.82
C MET A 2 2.22 30.87 -10.54
N THR A 3 1.41 31.94 -10.60
CA THR A 3 0.62 32.51 -9.49
C THR A 3 -0.85 32.06 -9.52
N ASN A 4 -1.30 31.55 -10.66
CA ASN A 4 -2.64 31.09 -10.98
C ASN A 4 -2.58 29.85 -11.89
N LEU A 5 -3.61 28.99 -11.88
CA LEU A 5 -3.60 27.72 -12.63
C LEU A 5 -4.26 27.85 -14.01
N VAL A 6 -5.41 28.52 -14.08
CA VAL A 6 -6.23 28.66 -15.29
C VAL A 6 -6.83 30.05 -15.40
N THR A 7 -7.17 30.48 -16.61
CA THR A 7 -7.98 31.69 -16.85
C THR A 7 -9.44 31.29 -17.14
N PRO A 8 -10.42 32.21 -17.01
CA PRO A 8 -11.83 31.92 -17.30
C PRO A 8 -12.06 31.30 -18.69
N LEU A 9 -11.36 31.81 -19.72
CA LEU A 9 -11.42 31.28 -21.09
C LEU A 9 -10.93 29.83 -21.20
N ILE A 10 -9.93 29.44 -20.40
CA ILE A 10 -9.41 28.07 -20.38
C ILE A 10 -10.41 27.16 -19.67
N VAL A 11 -11.07 27.62 -18.60
CA VAL A 11 -12.09 26.84 -17.89
C VAL A 11 -13.25 26.44 -18.81
N GLU A 12 -13.69 27.33 -19.70
CA GLU A 12 -14.74 27.05 -20.69
C GLU A 12 -14.37 25.90 -21.65
N SER A 13 -13.07 25.63 -21.86
CA SER A 13 -12.61 24.51 -22.69
C SER A 13 -12.55 23.16 -21.95
N LEU A 14 -12.59 23.17 -20.60
CA LEU A 14 -12.42 21.97 -19.75
C LEU A 14 -13.73 21.20 -19.51
N VAL A 15 -14.53 21.03 -20.56
CA VAL A 15 -15.90 20.50 -20.51
C VAL A 15 -16.04 19.03 -20.04
N GLN A 16 -14.94 18.28 -20.01
CA GLN A 16 -14.92 16.87 -19.54
C GLN A 16 -14.25 16.67 -18.17
N LEU A 17 -13.80 17.74 -17.52
CA LEU A 17 -13.05 17.63 -16.26
C LEU A 17 -13.93 17.09 -15.13
N THR A 18 -13.58 15.93 -14.57
CA THR A 18 -14.32 15.28 -13.47
C THR A 18 -13.65 15.41 -12.11
N THR A 19 -12.33 15.53 -12.08
CA THR A 19 -11.56 15.71 -10.84
C THR A 19 -10.49 16.78 -11.07
N MET A 20 -10.38 17.73 -10.14
CA MET A 20 -9.34 18.76 -10.13
C MET A 20 -8.58 18.66 -8.82
N GLU A 21 -7.26 18.50 -8.90
CA GLU A 21 -6.38 18.44 -7.73
C GLU A 21 -5.23 19.43 -7.90
N VAL A 22 -5.01 20.27 -6.88
CA VAL A 22 -3.94 21.26 -6.84
C VAL A 22 -3.23 21.13 -5.51
N SER A 23 -1.96 20.73 -5.53
CA SER A 23 -1.20 20.49 -4.31
C SER A 23 0.19 21.14 -4.31
N LYS A 24 0.69 21.49 -3.11
CA LYS A 24 2.09 21.93 -2.86
C LYS A 24 2.57 23.15 -3.66
N CYS A 25 1.65 24.02 -4.09
CA CYS A 25 1.97 25.22 -4.84
C CYS A 25 2.11 26.44 -3.91
N THR A 26 3.30 26.63 -3.33
CA THR A 26 3.54 27.61 -2.25
C THR A 26 3.44 29.08 -2.67
N LYS A 27 3.59 29.41 -3.96
CA LYS A 27 3.46 30.80 -4.48
C LYS A 27 2.08 31.10 -5.11
N MET A 28 1.19 30.11 -5.19
CA MET A 28 -0.12 30.26 -5.80
C MET A 28 -1.04 31.05 -4.87
N THR A 29 -1.64 32.12 -5.40
CA THR A 29 -2.52 33.01 -4.63
C THR A 29 -3.99 32.85 -4.99
N GLU A 30 -4.25 32.32 -6.20
CA GLU A 30 -5.57 32.05 -6.78
C GLU A 30 -5.51 30.81 -7.70
N ILE A 31 -6.64 30.13 -7.94
CA ILE A 31 -6.69 29.00 -8.89
C ILE A 31 -7.11 29.51 -10.27
N VAL A 32 -8.17 30.29 -10.33
CA VAL A 32 -8.68 30.93 -11.55
C VAL A 32 -8.27 32.40 -11.53
N ALA A 33 -7.55 32.83 -12.57
CA ALA A 33 -7.13 34.20 -12.77
C ALA A 33 -8.31 35.17 -12.86
N HIS A 34 -8.15 36.38 -12.33
CA HIS A 34 -9.08 37.46 -12.63
C HIS A 34 -8.76 38.11 -13.99
N GLU A 35 -9.55 37.80 -15.01
CA GLU A 35 -9.47 38.43 -16.33
C GLU A 35 -10.87 38.78 -16.88
N GLY A 36 -11.18 40.07 -17.05
CA GLY A 36 -12.40 40.53 -17.72
C GLY A 36 -13.50 41.10 -16.82
N ASP A 37 -14.75 41.05 -17.29
CA ASP A 37 -15.92 41.65 -16.61
C ASP A 37 -16.50 40.70 -15.55
N ASN A 38 -16.76 41.24 -14.37
CA ASN A 38 -17.24 40.56 -13.15
C ASN A 38 -18.66 39.96 -13.27
N ARG A 39 -19.26 39.96 -14.46
CA ARG A 39 -20.62 39.44 -14.74
C ARG A 39 -20.63 38.12 -15.51
N GLN A 40 -19.47 37.55 -15.84
CA GLN A 40 -19.38 36.26 -16.52
C GLN A 40 -19.75 35.11 -15.60
N THR A 41 -20.49 34.14 -16.14
CA THR A 41 -20.81 32.87 -15.46
C THR A 41 -19.86 31.79 -15.94
N ILE A 42 -19.11 31.20 -15.01
CA ILE A 42 -18.14 30.13 -15.27
C ILE A 42 -18.75 28.81 -14.81
N VAL A 43 -18.80 27.80 -15.70
CA VAL A 43 -19.49 26.53 -15.44
C VAL A 43 -18.51 25.36 -15.49
N PHE A 44 -18.39 24.62 -14.38
CA PHE A 44 -17.67 23.35 -14.31
C PHE A 44 -18.64 22.19 -14.45
N GLY A 45 -19.04 21.89 -15.69
CA GLY A 45 -20.20 21.05 -15.99
C GLY A 45 -20.14 19.60 -15.50
N LYS A 46 -18.94 18.98 -15.41
CA LYS A 46 -18.77 17.56 -15.05
C LYS A 46 -17.89 17.34 -13.81
N LEU A 47 -17.43 18.41 -13.16
CA LEU A 47 -16.51 18.30 -12.05
C LEU A 47 -17.23 17.71 -10.84
N LYS A 48 -16.77 16.54 -10.37
CA LYS A 48 -17.28 15.79 -9.23
C LYS A 48 -16.45 15.98 -7.97
N CYS A 49 -15.12 16.10 -8.11
CA CYS A 49 -14.20 16.20 -6.98
C CYS A 49 -13.21 17.35 -7.18
N LEU A 50 -13.07 18.22 -6.18
CA LEU A 50 -12.07 19.30 -6.14
C LEU A 50 -11.21 19.16 -4.89
N LYS A 51 -9.88 19.04 -5.06
CA LYS A 51 -8.91 18.89 -3.97
C LYS A 51 -7.86 19.99 -4.01
N LEU A 52 -7.74 20.73 -2.92
CA LEU A 52 -6.76 21.80 -2.73
C LEU A 52 -5.92 21.48 -1.50
N SER A 53 -4.64 21.17 -1.66
CA SER A 53 -3.78 20.71 -0.55
C SER A 53 -2.46 21.49 -0.45
N GLU A 54 -2.07 21.92 0.76
CA GLU A 54 -0.77 22.56 1.02
C GLU A 54 -0.53 23.87 0.21
N LEU A 55 -1.58 24.67 -0.01
CA LEU A 55 -1.51 25.93 -0.75
C LEU A 55 -1.35 27.13 0.19
N GLN A 56 -0.13 27.33 0.65
CA GLN A 56 0.24 28.27 1.73
C GLN A 56 -0.14 29.75 1.47
N ASN A 57 -0.19 30.16 0.20
CA ASN A 57 -0.50 31.55 -0.19
C ASN A 57 -1.87 31.72 -0.86
N LEU A 58 -2.65 30.65 -1.00
CA LEU A 58 -3.97 30.71 -1.65
C LEU A 58 -4.92 31.53 -0.79
N THR A 59 -5.45 32.62 -1.36
CA THR A 59 -6.37 33.52 -0.65
C THR A 59 -7.84 33.29 -1.02
N SER A 60 -8.08 32.87 -2.27
CA SER A 60 -9.39 32.53 -2.85
C SER A 60 -9.21 31.58 -4.03
N PHE A 61 -10.23 30.82 -4.40
CA PHE A 61 -10.27 30.07 -5.67
C PHE A 61 -10.21 31.03 -6.86
N CYS A 62 -10.89 32.17 -6.75
CA CYS A 62 -10.80 33.30 -7.66
C CYS A 62 -11.14 34.60 -6.91
N PRO A 63 -10.32 35.66 -7.03
CA PRO A 63 -10.62 36.95 -6.41
C PRO A 63 -11.65 37.76 -7.21
N GLY A 64 -11.94 37.37 -8.46
CA GLY A 64 -13.00 37.96 -9.25
C GLY A 64 -14.39 37.64 -8.69
N SER A 65 -15.33 38.60 -8.79
CA SER A 65 -16.72 38.38 -8.39
C SER A 65 -17.56 37.68 -9.46
N TYR A 66 -17.00 36.66 -10.12
CA TYR A 66 -17.70 35.85 -11.13
C TYR A 66 -18.82 35.01 -10.53
N THR A 67 -19.77 34.58 -11.36
CA THR A 67 -20.75 33.57 -10.95
C THR A 67 -20.22 32.19 -11.28
N PHE A 68 -19.92 31.37 -10.28
CA PHE A 68 -19.46 30.00 -10.47
C PHE A 68 -20.60 28.99 -10.30
N ASN A 69 -20.75 28.09 -11.26
CA ASN A 69 -21.73 27.01 -11.22
C ASN A 69 -21.06 25.63 -11.32
N PHE A 70 -21.29 24.80 -10.30
CA PHE A 70 -20.76 23.45 -10.15
C PHE A 70 -21.90 22.43 -10.03
N PRO A 71 -22.58 22.08 -11.15
CA PRO A 71 -23.80 21.29 -11.12
C PRO A 71 -23.61 19.83 -10.68
N CYS A 72 -22.40 19.26 -10.78
CA CYS A 72 -22.11 17.85 -10.47
C CYS A 72 -21.11 17.66 -9.32
N LEU A 73 -20.73 18.72 -8.61
CA LEU A 73 -19.68 18.65 -7.60
C LEU A 73 -20.20 17.93 -6.35
N GLU A 74 -19.63 16.77 -6.07
CA GLU A 74 -20.02 15.85 -5.00
C GLU A 74 -19.11 16.01 -3.77
N GLU A 75 -17.80 16.27 -4.00
CA GLU A 75 -16.78 16.35 -2.95
C GLU A 75 -15.85 17.55 -3.17
N VAL A 76 -15.61 18.31 -2.10
CA VAL A 76 -14.53 19.30 -2.02
C VAL A 76 -13.63 18.97 -0.85
N VAL A 77 -12.31 18.94 -1.07
CA VAL A 77 -11.29 18.77 -0.02
C VAL A 77 -10.38 19.99 -0.01
N VAL A 78 -10.25 20.64 1.14
CA VAL A 78 -9.31 21.77 1.32
C VAL A 78 -8.42 21.49 2.53
N GLU A 79 -7.18 21.10 2.27
CA GLU A 79 -6.20 20.70 3.28
C GLU A 79 -5.05 21.71 3.35
N ARG A 80 -4.68 22.17 4.55
CA ARG A 80 -3.48 23.01 4.79
C ARG A 80 -3.40 24.26 3.88
N CYS A 81 -4.52 24.96 3.65
CA CYS A 81 -4.61 26.20 2.86
C CYS A 81 -4.85 27.44 3.74
N HIS A 82 -3.86 27.84 4.55
CA HIS A 82 -4.08 28.71 5.71
C HIS A 82 -4.59 30.14 5.43
N LYS A 83 -4.45 30.66 4.20
CA LYS A 83 -4.90 32.01 3.83
C LYS A 83 -6.27 32.05 3.14
N LEU A 84 -6.87 30.90 2.85
CA LEU A 84 -8.12 30.79 2.09
C LEU A 84 -9.30 31.15 2.99
N LYS A 85 -9.74 32.41 3.04
CA LYS A 85 -10.85 32.79 3.93
C LYS A 85 -12.24 32.49 3.37
N THR A 86 -12.33 32.42 2.05
CA THR A 86 -13.54 32.18 1.27
C THR A 86 -13.18 31.45 -0.01
N PHE A 87 -14.10 30.64 -0.54
CA PHE A 87 -13.90 29.99 -1.83
C PHE A 87 -13.84 31.02 -2.96
N SER A 88 -14.85 31.88 -3.10
CA SER A 88 -14.85 32.98 -4.07
C SER A 88 -15.66 34.17 -3.56
N GLU A 89 -15.36 35.38 -4.04
CA GLU A 89 -16.13 36.59 -3.66
C GLU A 89 -17.46 36.72 -4.41
N GLY A 90 -17.58 36.07 -5.58
CA GLY A 90 -18.80 36.07 -6.38
C GLY A 90 -19.85 35.03 -5.96
N VAL A 91 -20.91 34.91 -6.76
CA VAL A 91 -22.04 34.01 -6.48
C VAL A 91 -21.65 32.56 -6.78
N LEU A 92 -21.90 31.66 -5.82
CA LEU A 92 -21.62 30.23 -5.94
C LEU A 92 -22.91 29.42 -6.00
N SER A 93 -22.99 28.50 -6.96
CA SER A 93 -24.03 27.48 -7.02
C SER A 93 -23.41 26.09 -7.03
N THR A 94 -23.66 25.32 -5.97
CA THR A 94 -23.14 23.95 -5.77
C THR A 94 -24.28 23.01 -5.36
N PRO A 95 -25.26 22.73 -6.25
CA PRO A 95 -26.52 22.08 -5.86
C PRO A 95 -26.39 20.61 -5.44
N GLN A 96 -25.33 19.91 -5.89
CA GLN A 96 -25.07 18.50 -5.53
C GLN A 96 -24.02 18.36 -4.43
N LEU A 97 -23.44 19.47 -3.96
CA LEU A 97 -22.40 19.44 -2.97
C LEU A 97 -23.03 19.21 -1.60
N GLN A 98 -22.89 17.98 -1.11
CA GLN A 98 -23.38 17.59 0.21
C GLN A 98 -22.23 17.51 1.24
N ARG A 99 -20.97 17.58 0.79
CA ARG A 99 -19.78 17.24 1.59
C ARG A 99 -18.60 18.14 1.25
N VAL A 100 -18.02 18.78 2.27
CA VAL A 100 -16.74 19.48 2.18
C VAL A 100 -15.87 18.99 3.32
N LYS A 101 -14.65 18.54 3.01
CA LYS A 101 -13.72 17.96 3.98
C LYS A 101 -12.51 18.86 4.16
N GLN A 102 -12.07 19.04 5.39
CA GLN A 102 -10.81 19.73 5.67
C GLN A 102 -9.60 18.80 5.49
N TRP A 103 -9.80 17.49 5.58
CA TRP A 103 -8.80 16.47 5.28
C TRP A 103 -9.37 15.41 4.37
N VAL A 104 -8.53 14.79 3.53
CA VAL A 104 -8.95 13.77 2.54
C VAL A 104 -9.77 12.62 3.16
N ASN A 105 -9.56 12.33 4.46
CA ASN A 105 -10.23 11.24 5.17
C ASN A 105 -11.12 11.71 6.32
N ASP A 106 -11.57 12.96 6.31
CA ASP A 106 -12.49 13.43 7.32
C ASP A 106 -13.86 12.74 7.12
N GLU A 107 -14.28 11.97 8.13
CA GLU A 107 -15.64 11.40 8.20
C GLU A 107 -16.62 12.37 8.89
N LYS A 108 -16.12 13.45 9.50
CA LYS A 108 -16.95 14.42 10.21
C LYS A 108 -17.61 15.40 9.23
N GLU A 109 -18.94 15.39 9.22
CA GLU A 109 -19.77 16.22 8.36
C GLU A 109 -19.83 17.66 8.88
N CYS A 110 -19.11 18.58 8.23
CA CYS A 110 -19.25 20.02 8.47
C CYS A 110 -19.78 20.67 7.19
N TRP A 111 -21.09 20.86 7.10
CA TRP A 111 -21.72 21.59 6.00
C TRP A 111 -22.59 22.72 6.56
N ALA A 112 -22.20 23.96 6.28
CA ALA A 112 -22.88 25.17 6.74
C ALA A 112 -23.95 25.67 5.76
N GLY A 113 -24.44 24.80 4.86
CA GLY A 113 -25.43 25.13 3.84
C GLY A 113 -24.86 25.71 2.54
N ASP A 114 -23.70 26.38 2.59
CA ASP A 114 -22.95 26.80 1.42
C ASP A 114 -21.43 26.67 1.60
N LEU A 115 -20.70 26.57 0.49
CA LEU A 115 -19.25 26.33 0.49
C LEU A 115 -18.47 27.50 1.11
N ASN A 116 -18.89 28.74 0.89
CA ASN A 116 -18.24 29.91 1.45
C ASN A 116 -18.43 29.97 2.97
N SER A 117 -19.64 29.74 3.46
CA SER A 117 -19.93 29.69 4.90
C SER A 117 -19.27 28.51 5.58
N THR A 118 -19.16 27.36 4.91
CA THR A 118 -18.45 26.17 5.44
C THR A 118 -16.96 26.45 5.59
N ILE A 119 -16.32 27.02 4.56
CA ILE A 119 -14.93 27.46 4.64
C ILE A 119 -14.78 28.52 5.74
N ARG A 120 -15.63 29.56 5.76
CA ARG A 120 -15.59 30.57 6.83
C ARG A 120 -15.78 29.95 8.21
N GLN A 121 -16.59 28.91 8.36
CA GLN A 121 -16.77 28.20 9.62
C GLN A 121 -15.45 27.56 10.06
N TRP A 122 -14.71 26.91 9.17
CA TRP A 122 -13.37 26.36 9.47
C TRP A 122 -12.36 27.42 9.88
N TYR A 123 -12.44 28.64 9.34
CA TYR A 123 -11.57 29.75 9.77
C TYR A 123 -12.18 30.61 10.89
N SER A 124 -13.41 30.30 11.32
CA SER A 124 -14.03 30.82 12.54
C SER A 124 -13.79 29.91 13.73
N GLU A 125 -13.31 28.68 13.49
CA GLU A 125 -12.75 27.80 14.51
C GLU A 125 -11.60 28.53 15.20
N LYS A 126 -11.61 28.47 16.54
CA LYS A 126 -10.59 29.11 17.36
C LYS A 126 -9.32 28.25 17.26
N ASP A 127 -8.53 28.50 16.22
CA ASP A 127 -7.18 27.96 16.08
C ASP A 127 -6.28 28.66 17.10
N LEU A 128 -5.69 27.89 18.01
CA LEU A 128 -4.62 28.39 18.87
C LEU A 128 -3.27 27.91 18.31
N THR A 129 -2.46 28.85 17.84
CA THR A 129 -1.08 28.57 17.42
C THR A 129 -0.11 29.04 18.51
N ILE A 130 0.72 28.12 18.99
CA ILE A 130 1.75 28.37 19.99
C ILE A 130 3.11 28.15 19.32
N SER A 131 4.04 29.08 19.52
CA SER A 131 5.41 29.03 18.97
C SER A 131 6.34 29.89 19.82
N ASP A 132 7.65 29.73 19.65
CA ASP A 132 8.70 30.58 20.25
C ASP A 132 8.49 32.10 20.04
N THR A 133 7.79 32.50 18.98
CA THR A 133 7.50 33.93 18.70
C THR A 133 6.34 34.49 19.52
N PHE A 134 5.55 33.59 20.11
CA PHE A 134 4.56 33.91 21.13
C PHE A 134 5.28 33.90 22.50
N PRO A 135 4.86 34.68 23.52
CA PRO A 135 5.54 34.69 24.82
C PRO A 135 5.39 33.33 25.54
N GLU A 136 6.20 32.34 25.16
CA GLU A 136 6.15 30.95 25.62
C GLU A 136 6.24 30.83 27.14
N SER A 137 7.01 31.71 27.77
CA SER A 137 7.43 31.56 29.16
C SER A 137 6.38 31.96 30.18
N GLU A 138 5.35 32.75 29.85
CA GLU A 138 4.39 33.21 30.87
C GLU A 138 3.09 32.39 30.90
N ILE A 139 2.61 31.90 29.77
CA ILE A 139 1.28 31.27 29.68
C ILE A 139 1.30 29.82 30.17
N TRP A 140 2.26 29.02 29.69
CA TRP A 140 2.39 27.62 30.09
C TRP A 140 2.98 27.44 31.50
N GLN A 141 3.59 28.49 32.06
CA GLN A 141 4.10 28.53 33.44
C GLN A 141 3.11 29.10 34.47
N ARG A 142 2.16 29.99 34.11
CA ARG A 142 1.26 30.64 35.08
C ARG A 142 0.04 29.81 35.45
N ASN A 143 -0.75 29.34 34.48
CA ASN A 143 -1.86 28.39 34.66
C ASN A 143 -2.55 28.10 33.30
N PRO A 144 -2.20 27.02 32.58
CA PRO A 144 -2.79 26.72 31.27
C PRO A 144 -4.30 26.49 31.34
N ARG A 145 -4.80 25.92 32.45
CA ARG A 145 -6.23 25.59 32.62
C ARG A 145 -7.13 26.82 32.44
N GLU A 146 -6.77 27.96 33.04
CA GLU A 146 -7.57 29.21 32.93
C GLU A 146 -7.67 29.73 31.49
N ILE A 147 -6.62 29.58 30.68
CA ILE A 147 -6.60 30.06 29.29
C ILE A 147 -7.46 29.16 28.39
N LEU A 148 -7.42 27.86 28.66
CA LEU A 148 -8.22 26.85 27.96
C LEU A 148 -9.70 26.98 28.32
N GLU A 149 -10.04 27.31 29.57
CA GLU A 149 -11.43 27.56 29.99
C GLU A 149 -12.07 28.79 29.32
N LEU A 150 -11.27 29.78 28.93
CA LEU A 150 -11.75 30.99 28.26
C LEU A 150 -11.98 30.78 26.75
N GLN A 151 -11.52 29.67 26.17
CA GLN A 151 -11.55 29.44 24.73
C GLN A 151 -12.09 28.05 24.38
N ASN A 152 -13.21 28.03 23.63
CA ASN A 152 -13.76 26.81 23.04
C ASN A 152 -12.88 26.35 21.85
N ILE A 153 -11.70 25.77 22.15
CA ILE A 153 -10.64 25.45 21.17
C ILE A 153 -10.94 24.12 20.48
N THR A 154 -10.98 24.14 19.15
CA THR A 154 -11.16 22.94 18.31
C THR A 154 -9.85 22.47 17.67
N LYS A 155 -8.86 23.35 17.54
CA LYS A 155 -7.58 23.04 16.91
C LYS A 155 -6.43 23.74 17.61
N MET A 156 -5.37 22.98 17.86
CA MET A 156 -4.12 23.49 18.41
C MET A 156 -2.94 23.14 17.51
N VAL A 157 -2.10 24.14 17.25
CA VAL A 157 -0.88 24.01 16.46
C VAL A 157 0.30 24.47 17.32
N PHE A 158 1.28 23.60 17.49
CA PHE A 158 2.53 23.87 18.18
C PHE A 158 3.65 23.87 17.14
N TYR A 159 4.32 25.01 16.97
CA TYR A 159 5.34 25.18 15.94
C TYR A 159 6.61 25.77 16.54
N LYS A 160 7.73 25.04 16.45
CA LYS A 160 9.01 25.46 17.04
C LYS A 160 8.81 25.90 18.49
N CYS A 161 8.31 24.99 19.33
CA CYS A 161 8.24 25.25 20.76
C CYS A 161 9.52 24.74 21.40
N SER A 162 10.43 25.65 21.74
CA SER A 162 11.76 25.33 22.26
C SER A 162 11.77 25.21 23.77
N SER A 163 10.77 25.74 24.48
CA SER A 163 10.77 25.72 25.95
C SER A 163 9.99 24.54 26.56
N LEU A 164 9.18 23.82 25.77
CA LEU A 164 8.24 22.82 26.26
C LEU A 164 8.84 21.40 26.20
N GLU A 165 9.02 20.78 27.37
CA GLU A 165 9.32 19.33 27.48
C GLU A 165 8.08 18.48 27.17
N TYR A 166 6.90 18.98 27.51
CA TYR A 166 5.62 18.38 27.14
C TYR A 166 4.58 19.44 26.76
N ILE A 167 3.58 19.05 25.95
CA ILE A 167 2.52 19.97 25.51
C ILE A 167 1.38 20.01 26.52
N PHE A 168 0.78 18.86 26.83
CA PHE A 168 -0.38 18.78 27.71
C PHE A 168 -0.01 18.10 29.01
N SER A 169 -0.49 18.65 30.12
CA SER A 169 -0.59 17.86 31.33
C SER A 169 -1.92 17.13 31.37
N SER A 170 -2.00 16.00 32.06
CA SER A 170 -3.22 15.17 32.09
C SER A 170 -4.44 15.91 32.61
N SER A 171 -4.26 16.91 33.47
CA SER A 171 -5.37 17.69 33.98
C SER A 171 -5.92 18.74 33.01
N MET A 172 -5.16 19.14 32.00
CA MET A 172 -5.64 20.04 30.95
C MET A 172 -6.66 19.37 30.03
N LEU A 173 -6.60 18.04 29.93
CA LEU A 173 -7.55 17.23 29.16
C LEU A 173 -9.00 17.48 29.59
N LEU A 174 -9.23 17.80 30.88
CA LEU A 174 -10.57 18.11 31.42
C LEU A 174 -11.20 19.36 30.79
N SER A 175 -10.38 20.29 30.28
CA SER A 175 -10.82 21.54 29.66
C SER A 175 -10.95 21.44 28.14
N LEU A 176 -10.25 20.49 27.51
CA LEU A 176 -10.10 20.39 26.05
C LEU A 176 -11.15 19.48 25.40
N LYS A 177 -12.41 19.60 25.82
CA LYS A 177 -13.50 18.70 25.37
C LYS A 177 -13.88 18.88 23.90
N GLU A 178 -13.68 20.07 23.33
CA GLU A 178 -14.00 20.36 21.92
C GLU A 178 -12.82 20.18 20.97
N LEU A 179 -11.64 19.83 21.49
CA LEU A 179 -10.43 19.70 20.68
C LEU A 179 -10.56 18.54 19.69
N ARG A 180 -10.38 18.83 18.40
CA ARG A 180 -10.50 17.91 17.26
C ARG A 180 -9.17 17.63 16.59
N LEU A 181 -8.23 18.57 16.65
CA LEU A 181 -6.94 18.46 16.00
C LEU A 181 -5.79 18.95 16.86
N ILE A 182 -4.71 18.16 16.88
CA ILE A 182 -3.41 18.52 17.41
C ILE A 182 -2.37 18.41 16.29
N GLU A 183 -1.65 19.50 16.03
CA GLU A 183 -0.51 19.54 15.11
C GLU A 183 0.72 20.01 15.87
N VAL A 184 1.82 19.26 15.79
CA VAL A 184 3.07 19.57 16.48
C VAL A 184 4.22 19.49 15.48
N LYS A 185 4.95 20.58 15.29
CA LYS A 185 5.93 20.73 14.22
C LYS A 185 7.20 21.39 14.71
N GLU A 186 8.33 20.78 14.39
CA GLU A 186 9.67 21.33 14.68
C GLU A 186 9.91 21.63 16.18
N CYS A 187 9.20 20.98 17.10
CA CYS A 187 9.40 21.12 18.55
C CYS A 187 10.53 20.19 19.01
N SER A 188 11.77 20.70 19.00
CA SER A 188 12.97 19.86 19.15
C SER A 188 13.27 19.40 20.57
N ILE A 189 12.81 20.13 21.60
CA ILE A 189 13.07 19.82 23.01
C ILE A 189 12.00 18.89 23.59
N MET A 190 10.76 18.99 23.09
CA MET A 190 9.62 18.18 23.53
C MET A 190 9.93 16.68 23.52
N GLU A 191 9.74 16.05 24.66
CA GLU A 191 9.92 14.61 24.87
C GLU A 191 8.59 13.86 24.87
N GLN A 192 7.52 14.49 25.38
CA GLN A 192 6.19 13.89 25.43
C GLN A 192 5.11 14.85 24.91
N VAL A 193 4.07 14.37 24.21
CA VAL A 193 2.93 15.26 23.89
C VAL A 193 2.05 15.47 25.13
N ILE A 194 1.78 14.41 25.88
CA ILE A 194 0.95 14.43 27.08
C ILE A 194 1.73 13.79 28.24
N ARG A 195 1.80 14.50 29.36
CA ARG A 195 2.42 14.02 30.60
C ARG A 195 1.39 13.93 31.72
N GLU A 196 1.37 12.82 32.43
CA GLU A 196 0.55 12.66 33.63
C GLU A 196 1.11 13.50 34.80
N ASP A 197 0.25 14.31 35.43
CA ASP A 197 0.56 15.10 36.62
C ASP A 197 0.72 14.21 37.87
N GLU A 198 1.72 14.48 38.73
CA GLU A 198 1.99 13.68 39.95
C GLU A 198 0.93 13.86 41.05
N GLU A 199 0.22 14.99 41.04
CA GLU A 199 -0.73 15.39 42.06
C GLU A 199 -2.15 15.39 41.50
N GLU A 200 -2.90 14.31 41.66
CA GLU A 200 -4.35 14.37 41.89
C GLU A 200 -4.89 12.95 42.14
N ALA A 201 -5.38 12.72 43.36
CA ALA A 201 -6.16 11.54 43.76
C ALA A 201 -7.58 11.58 43.16
N THR A 202 -7.71 11.94 41.89
CA THR A 202 -8.99 12.05 41.21
C THR A 202 -9.28 10.79 40.43
N THR A 203 -10.48 10.25 40.63
CA THR A 203 -11.05 9.09 39.94
C THR A 203 -11.49 9.36 38.50
N HIS A 204 -11.13 10.51 37.91
CA HIS A 204 -11.58 10.89 36.58
C HIS A 204 -10.72 10.21 35.51
N GLU A 205 -11.38 9.66 34.50
CA GLU A 205 -10.75 9.11 33.30
C GLU A 205 -10.13 10.25 32.47
N PHE A 206 -8.90 10.03 31.97
CA PHE A 206 -8.27 10.96 31.05
C PHE A 206 -8.82 10.71 29.65
N THR A 207 -9.45 11.73 29.07
CA THR A 207 -10.09 11.58 27.76
C THR A 207 -9.94 12.81 26.89
N PHE A 208 -9.74 12.57 25.60
CA PHE A 208 -9.97 13.53 24.54
C PHE A 208 -11.21 13.09 23.75
N PRO A 209 -12.42 13.55 24.12
CA PRO A 209 -13.65 12.96 23.61
C PRO A 209 -13.89 13.27 22.13
N ASN A 210 -13.38 14.39 21.61
CA ASN A 210 -13.62 14.85 20.24
C ASN A 210 -12.37 14.86 19.35
N LEU A 211 -11.20 14.45 19.86
CA LEU A 211 -9.95 14.50 19.11
C LEU A 211 -9.99 13.47 17.99
N SER A 212 -9.84 13.96 16.75
CA SER A 212 -9.97 13.15 15.54
C SER A 212 -8.65 13.03 14.77
N PHE A 213 -7.77 14.01 14.88
CA PHE A 213 -6.54 14.11 14.10
C PHE A 213 -5.34 14.48 15.00
N VAL A 214 -4.28 13.69 14.89
CA VAL A 214 -2.98 14.00 15.51
C VAL A 214 -1.90 13.93 14.43
N GLU A 215 -1.15 15.02 14.29
CA GLU A 215 0.00 15.12 13.40
C GLU A 215 1.21 15.62 14.16
N ILE A 216 2.31 14.87 14.09
CA ILE A 216 3.58 15.24 14.73
C ILE A 216 4.69 15.11 13.70
N GLU A 217 5.42 16.19 13.46
CA GLU A 217 6.46 16.27 12.43
C GLU A 217 7.74 16.93 12.98
N ALA A 218 8.90 16.36 12.64
CA ALA A 218 10.21 16.93 12.93
C ALA A 218 10.48 17.23 14.42
N CYS A 219 9.88 16.46 15.33
CA CYS A 219 10.11 16.59 16.78
C CYS A 219 11.23 15.65 17.23
N SER A 220 12.45 16.19 17.32
CA SER A 220 13.69 15.40 17.44
C SER A 220 13.86 14.64 18.77
N ASN A 221 13.37 15.20 19.88
CA ASN A 221 13.45 14.57 21.20
C ASN A 221 12.21 13.76 21.60
N LEU A 222 11.15 13.78 20.79
CA LEU A 222 9.90 13.10 21.14
C LEU A 222 10.16 11.61 21.33
N THR A 223 9.96 11.13 22.54
CA THR A 223 10.02 9.71 22.90
C THR A 223 8.63 9.10 22.95
N ASN A 224 7.63 9.88 23.40
CA ASN A 224 6.29 9.37 23.64
C ASN A 224 5.14 10.32 23.28
N PHE A 225 3.99 9.78 22.87
CA PHE A 225 2.79 10.61 22.75
C PHE A 225 2.16 10.84 24.13
N TYR A 226 1.99 9.79 24.92
CA TYR A 226 1.45 9.86 26.28
C TYR A 226 2.40 9.18 27.26
N PHE A 227 2.67 9.85 28.38
CA PHE A 227 3.50 9.34 29.45
C PHE A 227 2.73 9.35 30.76
N GLY A 228 2.29 8.17 31.20
CA GLY A 228 1.40 8.01 32.33
C GLY A 228 1.10 6.54 32.63
N SER A 229 0.62 6.31 33.85
CA SER A 229 0.20 5.01 34.39
C SER A 229 -1.30 4.75 34.25
N ARG A 230 -2.11 5.82 34.14
CA ARG A 230 -3.56 5.73 33.92
C ARG A 230 -3.88 5.59 32.44
N THR A 231 -5.01 4.95 32.11
CA THR A 231 -5.50 4.86 30.73
C THR A 231 -5.88 6.25 30.21
N LEU A 232 -5.47 6.56 28.98
CA LEU A 232 -5.91 7.73 28.21
C LEU A 232 -6.83 7.26 27.08
N GLU A 233 -8.07 7.72 27.10
CA GLU A 233 -9.07 7.39 26.08
C GLU A 233 -9.16 8.47 25.01
N ILE A 234 -9.00 8.07 23.74
CA ILE A 234 -9.18 8.97 22.59
C ILE A 234 -10.20 8.34 21.63
N PRO A 235 -11.47 8.27 22.05
CA PRO A 235 -12.46 7.40 21.41
C PRO A 235 -12.71 7.75 19.94
N ASN A 236 -12.52 9.01 19.56
CA ASN A 236 -12.80 9.50 18.20
C ASN A 236 -11.54 9.71 17.34
N LEU A 237 -10.36 9.23 17.78
CA LEU A 237 -9.14 9.38 16.98
C LEU A 237 -9.27 8.58 15.69
N SER A 238 -9.29 9.29 14.56
CA SER A 238 -9.46 8.69 13.23
C SER A 238 -8.15 8.55 12.47
N ARG A 239 -7.21 9.47 12.71
CA ARG A 239 -5.93 9.53 12.00
C ARG A 239 -4.80 9.95 12.94
N ILE A 240 -3.70 9.23 12.85
CA ILE A 240 -2.43 9.61 13.47
C ILE A 240 -1.30 9.62 12.43
N THR A 241 -0.46 10.64 12.48
CA THR A 241 0.74 10.75 11.64
C THR A 241 1.92 11.18 12.48
N ILE A 242 3.01 10.40 12.44
CA ILE A 242 4.27 10.71 13.11
C ILE A 242 5.38 10.67 12.06
N ALA A 243 6.04 11.80 11.85
CA ALA A 243 7.02 12.00 10.81
C ALA A 243 8.30 12.63 11.36
N GLU A 244 9.45 12.09 10.98
CA GLU A 244 10.77 12.65 11.31
C GLU A 244 10.99 12.83 12.83
N CYS A 245 10.49 11.88 13.64
CA CYS A 245 10.70 11.80 15.08
C CYS A 245 11.69 10.67 15.41
N PRO A 246 13.01 10.91 15.31
CA PRO A 246 14.02 9.86 15.38
C PRO A 246 14.11 9.19 16.74
N LYS A 247 13.77 9.86 17.86
CA LYS A 247 13.79 9.28 19.22
C LYS A 247 12.47 8.61 19.63
N MET A 248 11.44 8.63 18.77
CA MET A 248 10.14 8.07 19.10
C MET A 248 10.31 6.61 19.48
N ALA A 249 9.94 6.27 20.71
CA ALA A 249 10.07 4.94 21.27
C ALA A 249 8.69 4.31 21.44
N ALA A 250 7.75 5.02 22.08
CA ALA A 250 6.40 4.52 22.41
C ALA A 250 5.30 5.60 22.35
N LEU A 251 4.21 5.43 21.61
CA LEU A 251 2.96 6.18 21.77
C LEU A 251 2.49 6.23 23.24
N SER A 252 2.61 5.15 24.03
CA SER A 252 2.49 5.25 25.49
C SER A 252 3.52 4.45 26.28
N SER A 253 3.91 4.98 27.44
CA SER A 253 4.71 4.27 28.46
C SER A 253 4.40 4.74 29.88
N SER A 254 4.63 3.87 30.87
CA SER A 254 4.46 4.17 32.30
C SER A 254 5.79 4.00 33.09
N ILE A 255 5.98 4.77 34.17
CA ILE A 255 7.04 4.55 35.16
C ILE A 255 6.53 3.57 36.22
N SER A 256 7.20 2.43 36.41
CA SER A 256 7.05 1.67 37.66
C SER A 256 7.68 2.48 38.80
N ARG A 257 6.85 2.91 39.77
CA ARG A 257 7.29 3.64 40.98
C ARG A 257 8.40 2.86 41.70
N LYS A 258 9.66 3.21 41.52
CA LYS A 258 10.73 2.81 42.45
C LYS A 258 10.61 3.68 43.68
N SER A 259 10.36 3.04 44.83
CA SER A 259 10.65 3.64 46.13
C SER A 259 12.13 4.02 46.17
N GLU A 260 12.41 5.23 46.60
CA GLU A 260 13.76 5.70 46.87
C GLU A 260 14.53 4.75 47.82
N LYS A 261 15.85 4.69 47.58
CA LYS A 261 16.94 4.06 48.36
C LYS A 261 17.30 2.62 47.98
N MET A 262 18.38 2.45 47.20
CA MET A 262 19.76 2.31 47.71
C MET A 262 20.76 2.16 46.55
N ASN A 263 21.99 2.57 46.83
CA ASN A 263 23.19 2.45 46.01
C ASN A 263 23.40 1.04 45.46
N ASP A 264 23.70 0.92 44.17
CA ASP A 264 24.96 0.35 43.67
C ASP A 264 24.96 0.28 42.13
N GLU A 265 26.13 0.51 41.58
CA GLU A 265 26.44 0.57 40.16
C GLU A 265 26.26 -0.79 39.47
N GLN A 266 25.24 -0.93 38.63
CA GLN A 266 25.31 -1.71 37.38
C GLN A 266 24.03 -1.48 36.54
N TYR A 267 24.12 -0.52 35.61
CA TYR A 267 23.14 -0.36 34.55
C TYR A 267 23.41 -1.40 33.46
N VAL A 268 22.52 -2.37 33.31
CA VAL A 268 22.32 -3.08 32.04
C VAL A 268 21.09 -2.43 31.41
N GLU A 269 21.31 -1.55 30.43
CA GLU A 269 20.26 -0.98 29.59
C GLU A 269 19.63 -2.08 28.73
N ASP A 270 18.45 -2.53 29.12
CA ASP A 270 17.64 -3.42 28.29
C ASP A 270 16.79 -2.56 27.34
N ASN A 271 17.33 -2.35 26.13
CA ASN A 271 16.79 -1.53 25.04
C ASN A 271 15.51 -2.13 24.41
N THR A 272 14.36 -1.97 25.07
CA THR A 272 13.03 -2.26 24.49
C THR A 272 12.28 -0.98 24.12
N ALA A 273 12.60 -0.42 22.94
CA ALA A 273 11.82 0.64 22.29
C ALA A 273 10.61 0.01 21.56
N ALA A 274 9.43 0.15 22.16
CA ALA A 274 8.17 -0.43 21.72
C ALA A 274 7.17 0.70 21.49
N LEU A 275 6.50 0.79 20.33
CA LEU A 275 5.53 1.87 20.07
C LEU A 275 4.40 1.92 21.11
N PHE A 276 4.18 0.90 21.92
CA PHE A 276 3.53 1.07 23.22
C PHE A 276 4.18 0.08 24.18
N CYS A 277 4.58 0.55 25.35
CA CYS A 277 5.30 -0.26 26.31
C CYS A 277 4.31 -0.96 27.26
N ASP A 278 4.37 -2.28 27.29
CA ASP A 278 3.91 -3.10 28.41
C ASP A 278 5.15 -3.71 29.08
N LYS A 279 5.65 -3.07 30.15
CA LYS A 279 6.59 -3.73 31.06
C LYS A 279 6.33 -3.30 32.51
N GLY A 280 5.48 -4.07 33.17
CA GLY A 280 5.68 -4.44 34.57
C GLY A 280 6.53 -5.70 34.64
N GLY A 281 7.86 -5.58 34.66
CA GLY A 281 8.78 -6.70 34.89
C GLY A 281 9.27 -6.76 36.32
N PHE A 282 8.77 -7.72 37.12
CA PHE A 282 9.45 -8.19 38.33
C PHE A 282 10.16 -9.51 38.01
N ASN A 283 11.45 -9.60 38.31
CA ASN A 283 12.14 -10.89 38.39
C ASN A 283 12.47 -11.24 39.85
N ASP A 284 12.34 -12.54 40.11
CA ASP A 284 12.83 -13.34 41.22
C ASP A 284 12.09 -13.42 42.59
N ARG A 285 11.61 -14.66 42.80
CA ARG A 285 11.36 -15.42 44.03
C ARG A 285 10.19 -14.96 44.90
N PHE A 286 9.05 -15.66 44.79
CA PHE A 286 8.37 -16.38 45.89
C PHE A 286 7.25 -17.28 45.30
N PRO A 287 6.84 -18.36 46.00
CA PRO A 287 6.13 -19.49 45.41
C PRO A 287 4.63 -19.24 45.25
N LYS A 288 4.04 -19.97 44.32
CA LYS A 288 2.62 -20.39 44.23
C LYS A 288 1.70 -19.76 45.28
N LEU A 289 0.84 -18.84 44.83
CA LEU A 289 -0.55 -18.73 45.26
C LEU A 289 -1.30 -17.96 44.16
N GLU A 290 -2.40 -18.56 43.71
CA GLU A 290 -3.49 -17.90 42.99
C GLU A 290 -3.94 -16.62 43.73
N ILE A 291 -4.68 -15.74 43.06
CA ILE A 291 -4.92 -14.31 43.38
C ILE A 291 -3.74 -13.53 42.77
N TRP A 292 -3.80 -12.84 41.63
CA TRP A 292 -4.74 -11.79 41.25
C TRP A 292 -5.14 -11.88 39.76
N LYS A 293 -6.45 -11.92 39.53
CA LYS A 293 -7.06 -11.24 38.37
C LYS A 293 -6.67 -9.77 38.45
N ARG A 294 -5.73 -9.30 37.63
CA ARG A 294 -5.52 -7.86 37.41
C ARG A 294 -5.11 -7.61 35.97
N ASN A 295 -6.14 -7.59 35.14
CA ASN A 295 -6.35 -6.73 33.97
C ASN A 295 -5.14 -6.41 33.08
N SER A 296 -5.10 -7.13 31.97
CA SER A 296 -4.62 -6.68 30.66
C SER A 296 -5.40 -5.45 30.14
N GLN A 297 -5.28 -4.29 30.78
CA GLN A 297 -5.87 -3.05 30.28
C GLN A 297 -4.81 -2.28 29.49
N GLU A 298 -5.03 -2.16 28.18
CA GLU A 298 -4.27 -1.27 27.31
C GLU A 298 -4.29 0.16 27.89
N ILE A 299 -3.13 0.85 27.91
CA ILE A 299 -3.03 2.23 28.41
C ILE A 299 -3.69 3.23 27.42
N LEU A 300 -3.85 2.83 26.16
CA LEU A 300 -4.49 3.64 25.10
C LEU A 300 -5.49 2.78 24.31
N GLU A 301 -6.74 3.25 24.19
CA GLU A 301 -7.78 2.58 23.39
C GLU A 301 -8.09 3.35 22.10
N PHE A 302 -7.73 2.81 20.93
CA PHE A 302 -7.93 3.43 19.61
C PHE A 302 -9.10 2.83 18.82
N LYS A 303 -10.31 2.88 19.38
CA LYS A 303 -11.49 2.19 18.84
C LYS A 303 -11.86 2.62 17.41
N ASN A 304 -11.59 3.87 17.02
CA ASN A 304 -11.99 4.45 15.73
C ASN A 304 -10.81 4.80 14.81
N LEU A 305 -9.59 4.36 15.13
CA LEU A 305 -8.42 4.69 14.30
C LEU A 305 -8.52 4.00 12.95
N SER A 306 -8.55 4.81 11.88
CA SER A 306 -8.71 4.37 10.49
C SER A 306 -7.42 4.50 9.68
N TRP A 307 -6.58 5.49 10.00
CA TRP A 307 -5.36 5.81 9.25
C TRP A 307 -4.17 5.97 10.18
N MET A 308 -3.10 5.23 9.90
CA MET A 308 -1.81 5.38 10.57
C MET A 308 -0.69 5.58 9.55
N GLU A 309 0.07 6.66 9.72
CA GLU A 309 1.27 6.93 8.93
C GLU A 309 2.49 7.18 9.83
N ILE A 310 3.57 6.46 9.57
CA ILE A 310 4.83 6.58 10.28
C ILE A 310 5.95 6.79 9.27
N TYR A 311 6.68 7.89 9.39
CA TYR A 311 7.73 8.30 8.47
C TYR A 311 9.03 8.64 9.20
N LYS A 312 10.17 8.11 8.77
CA LYS A 312 11.51 8.44 9.31
C LYS A 312 11.61 8.40 10.85
N CYS A 313 10.98 7.40 11.48
CA CYS A 313 11.05 7.20 12.93
C CYS A 313 12.10 6.12 13.26
N SER A 314 13.35 6.55 13.47
CA SER A 314 14.52 5.69 13.54
C SER A 314 14.83 5.04 14.89
N SER A 315 13.95 5.15 15.90
CA SER A 315 14.02 4.43 17.18
C SER A 315 13.00 3.29 17.31
N LEU A 316 12.12 3.13 16.32
CA LEU A 316 11.06 2.14 16.36
C LEU A 316 11.50 0.78 15.82
N LYS A 317 11.57 -0.23 16.70
CA LYS A 317 11.80 -1.62 16.29
C LYS A 317 10.53 -2.32 15.80
N TYR A 318 9.37 -1.95 16.36
CA TYR A 318 8.05 -2.44 15.98
C TYR A 318 6.93 -1.44 16.29
N ILE A 319 5.74 -1.65 15.72
CA ILE A 319 4.58 -0.75 15.83
C ILE A 319 3.52 -1.34 16.77
N PHE A 320 3.16 -2.60 16.57
CA PHE A 320 2.04 -3.24 17.28
C PHE A 320 2.47 -4.48 18.07
N THR A 321 1.70 -4.80 19.11
CA THR A 321 1.62 -6.14 19.70
C THR A 321 0.26 -6.77 19.36
N PRO A 322 0.13 -8.12 19.39
CA PRO A 322 -1.12 -8.81 19.10
C PRO A 322 -2.34 -8.33 19.94
N SER A 323 -2.15 -7.95 21.20
CA SER A 323 -3.20 -7.34 22.05
C SER A 323 -3.85 -6.11 21.39
N MET A 324 -3.05 -5.21 20.81
CA MET A 324 -3.54 -3.97 20.17
C MET A 324 -4.45 -4.20 18.97
N LEU A 325 -4.34 -5.36 18.31
CA LEU A 325 -5.23 -5.70 17.21
C LEU A 325 -6.68 -5.90 17.69
N LEU A 326 -6.90 -6.05 19.01
CA LEU A 326 -8.23 -6.10 19.61
C LEU A 326 -8.91 -4.73 19.62
N SER A 327 -8.16 -3.63 19.79
CA SER A 327 -8.70 -2.26 19.78
C SER A 327 -8.68 -1.61 18.39
N LEU A 328 -7.76 -2.00 17.50
CA LEU A 328 -7.58 -1.45 16.15
C LEU A 328 -8.53 -2.02 15.08
N LYS A 329 -9.80 -2.29 15.43
CA LYS A 329 -10.76 -2.92 14.51
C LYS A 329 -11.16 -2.01 13.34
N GLN A 330 -11.05 -0.70 13.45
CA GLN A 330 -11.43 0.24 12.39
C GLN A 330 -10.28 0.62 11.45
N LEU A 331 -9.08 0.06 11.65
CA LEU A 331 -7.89 0.46 10.89
C LEU A 331 -8.03 0.04 9.42
N GLN A 332 -8.03 1.03 8.52
CA GLN A 332 -8.20 0.86 7.08
C GLN A 332 -6.88 1.02 6.32
N LEU A 333 -5.94 1.80 6.86
CA LEU A 333 -4.65 2.07 6.22
C LEU A 333 -3.49 2.08 7.21
N ILE A 334 -2.41 1.38 6.81
CA ILE A 334 -1.11 1.44 7.46
C ILE A 334 -0.07 1.86 6.41
N LYS A 335 0.67 2.93 6.70
CA LYS A 335 1.78 3.40 5.87
C LYS A 335 3.02 3.61 6.72
N VAL A 336 4.09 2.86 6.42
CA VAL A 336 5.37 2.92 7.12
C VAL A 336 6.46 3.20 6.12
N LYS A 337 7.22 4.29 6.32
CA LYS A 337 8.21 4.74 5.34
C LYS A 337 9.51 5.19 6.00
N GLU A 338 10.64 4.78 5.43
CA GLU A 338 11.98 5.21 5.86
C GLU A 338 12.30 4.95 7.35
N CYS A 339 11.66 3.96 7.98
CA CYS A 339 11.96 3.55 9.36
C CYS A 339 13.12 2.54 9.37
N SER A 340 14.35 3.05 9.40
CA SER A 340 15.57 2.29 9.09
C SER A 340 15.90 1.17 10.06
N ILE A 341 15.57 1.30 11.36
CA ILE A 341 15.89 0.28 12.38
C ILE A 341 14.77 -0.74 12.60
N MET A 342 13.58 -0.52 12.04
CA MET A 342 12.41 -1.36 12.28
C MET A 342 12.67 -2.79 11.82
N GLU A 343 12.44 -3.76 12.70
CA GLU A 343 12.73 -5.19 12.46
C GLU A 343 11.46 -5.96 12.04
N GLN A 344 10.33 -5.60 12.64
CA GLN A 344 8.99 -6.11 12.33
C GLN A 344 7.93 -5.03 12.56
N VAL A 345 6.77 -5.15 11.90
CA VAL A 345 5.64 -4.24 12.17
C VAL A 345 4.87 -4.68 13.42
N ILE A 346 4.64 -5.98 13.55
CA ILE A 346 3.95 -6.60 14.68
C ILE A 346 4.90 -7.56 15.40
N ARG A 347 5.04 -7.39 16.72
CA ARG A 347 5.84 -8.26 17.59
C ARG A 347 4.93 -9.00 18.55
N GLU A 348 4.94 -10.33 18.51
CA GLU A 348 4.32 -11.17 19.54
C GLU A 348 5.34 -11.45 20.64
N ASP A 349 4.97 -11.12 21.89
CA ASP A 349 5.73 -11.48 23.10
C ASP A 349 5.09 -12.72 23.77
N GLU A 350 5.88 -13.46 24.56
CA GLU A 350 5.47 -14.76 25.14
C GLU A 350 4.22 -14.69 26.04
N GLU A 351 3.92 -13.51 26.59
CA GLU A 351 2.85 -13.28 27.55
C GLU A 351 1.44 -13.21 26.92
N GLU A 352 1.32 -13.12 25.59
CA GLU A 352 0.04 -12.94 24.89
C GLU A 352 -0.64 -14.25 24.42
N ALA A 353 -0.31 -15.38 25.04
CA ALA A 353 -0.75 -16.73 24.67
C ALA A 353 -2.28 -16.97 24.73
N THR A 354 -3.05 -16.08 25.38
CA THR A 354 -4.51 -16.22 25.57
C THR A 354 -5.34 -15.66 24.43
N ILE A 355 -4.76 -14.85 23.55
CA ILE A 355 -5.48 -14.33 22.39
C ILE A 355 -5.49 -15.47 21.36
N HIS A 356 -6.64 -15.74 20.74
CA HIS A 356 -6.76 -16.85 19.78
C HIS A 356 -6.79 -16.39 18.32
N GLU A 357 -7.37 -15.21 18.02
CA GLU A 357 -7.52 -14.70 16.65
C GLU A 357 -6.77 -13.38 16.46
N LEU A 358 -5.97 -13.28 15.38
CA LEU A 358 -5.32 -12.04 14.96
C LEU A 358 -5.86 -11.64 13.59
N THR A 359 -6.64 -10.57 13.58
CA THR A 359 -7.35 -10.13 12.38
C THR A 359 -7.32 -8.62 12.30
N PHE A 360 -6.97 -8.09 11.11
CA PHE A 360 -7.27 -6.72 10.73
C PHE A 360 -8.54 -6.70 9.87
N PRO A 361 -9.73 -6.54 10.46
CA PRO A 361 -11.00 -6.78 9.75
C PRO A 361 -11.27 -5.75 8.65
N ASN A 362 -10.75 -4.53 8.80
CA ASN A 362 -11.02 -3.39 7.92
C ASN A 362 -9.80 -2.89 7.14
N LEU A 363 -8.61 -3.46 7.35
CA LEU A 363 -7.40 -2.98 6.68
C LEU A 363 -7.54 -3.22 5.18
N SER A 364 -7.42 -2.15 4.40
CA SER A 364 -7.66 -2.15 2.95
C SER A 364 -6.38 -1.88 2.16
N LEU A 365 -5.45 -1.11 2.73
CA LEU A 365 -4.21 -0.68 2.10
C LEU A 365 -3.03 -0.76 3.09
N LEU A 366 -1.98 -1.48 2.70
CA LEU A 366 -0.73 -1.58 3.43
C LEU A 366 0.43 -1.09 2.53
N ILE A 367 1.16 -0.09 3.00
CA ILE A 367 2.34 0.45 2.30
C ILE A 367 3.54 0.43 3.24
N ILE A 368 4.61 -0.24 2.82
CA ILE A 368 5.90 -0.27 3.50
C ILE A 368 6.97 0.11 2.48
N GLU A 369 7.72 1.18 2.72
CA GLU A 369 8.75 1.64 1.79
C GLU A 369 10.04 2.04 2.50
N ALA A 370 11.18 1.61 1.99
CA ALA A 370 12.51 2.02 2.44
C ALA A 370 12.80 1.72 3.94
N CYS A 371 12.19 0.68 4.50
CA CYS A 371 12.53 0.19 5.85
C CYS A 371 13.68 -0.84 5.75
N SER A 372 14.92 -0.37 5.94
CA SER A 372 16.15 -1.13 5.64
C SER A 372 16.38 -2.36 6.52
N ASN A 373 15.95 -2.33 7.79
CA ASN A 373 16.13 -3.47 8.71
C ASN A 373 14.92 -4.40 8.80
N LEU A 374 13.83 -4.11 8.08
CA LEU A 374 12.60 -4.87 8.20
C LEU A 374 12.82 -6.29 7.68
N THR A 375 12.66 -7.28 8.56
CA THR A 375 12.84 -8.70 8.23
C THR A 375 11.53 -9.37 7.88
N LYS A 376 10.44 -8.95 8.53
CA LYS A 376 9.08 -9.49 8.37
C LYS A 376 8.01 -8.49 8.77
N PHE A 377 6.76 -8.71 8.35
CA PHE A 377 5.64 -7.88 8.82
C PHE A 377 5.23 -8.28 10.25
N TYR A 378 5.06 -9.59 10.49
CA TYR A 378 4.62 -10.14 11.77
C TYR A 378 5.62 -11.16 12.32
N SER A 379 6.12 -10.93 13.54
CA SER A 379 6.98 -11.86 14.26
C SER A 379 6.20 -12.61 15.33
N GLY A 380 5.31 -13.50 14.91
CA GLY A 380 4.59 -14.39 15.80
C GLY A 380 4.18 -15.68 15.10
N SER A 381 3.68 -16.63 15.89
CA SER A 381 3.43 -18.01 15.46
C SER A 381 1.99 -18.27 15.04
N ARG A 382 1.09 -17.32 15.26
CA ARG A 382 -0.35 -17.47 15.03
C ARG A 382 -0.78 -17.11 13.61
N ALA A 383 -1.99 -17.49 13.25
CA ALA A 383 -2.59 -17.09 11.98
C ALA A 383 -2.94 -15.60 12.02
N LEU A 384 -2.69 -14.90 10.91
CA LEU A 384 -2.97 -13.48 10.73
C LEU A 384 -3.87 -13.29 9.51
N GLU A 385 -5.06 -12.75 9.73
CA GLU A 385 -6.10 -12.63 8.71
C GLU A 385 -6.35 -11.16 8.30
N PHE A 386 -6.54 -10.96 7.00
CA PHE A 386 -6.83 -9.67 6.41
C PHE A 386 -8.06 -9.74 5.48
N PRO A 387 -9.29 -9.78 6.02
CA PRO A 387 -10.50 -9.99 5.22
C PRO A 387 -10.77 -8.92 4.17
N ARG A 388 -10.30 -7.68 4.35
CA ARG A 388 -10.56 -6.55 3.45
C ARG A 388 -9.32 -6.00 2.74
N LEU A 389 -8.15 -6.61 2.95
CA LEU A 389 -6.90 -6.08 2.41
C LEU A 389 -6.85 -6.29 0.90
N SER A 390 -6.88 -5.15 0.20
CA SER A 390 -7.00 -5.11 -1.25
C SER A 390 -5.70 -4.74 -1.93
N HIS A 391 -4.84 -3.95 -1.28
CA HIS A 391 -3.62 -3.42 -1.87
C HIS A 391 -2.45 -3.53 -0.90
N ILE A 392 -1.34 -4.11 -1.38
CA ILE A 392 -0.07 -4.21 -0.64
C ILE A 392 1.03 -3.62 -1.51
N THR A 393 1.81 -2.71 -0.96
CA THR A 393 3.06 -2.21 -1.55
C THR A 393 4.20 -2.41 -0.57
N ILE A 394 5.21 -3.18 -0.95
CA ILE A 394 6.44 -3.35 -0.18
C ILE A 394 7.62 -3.01 -1.10
N ALA A 395 8.33 -1.93 -0.81
CA ALA A 395 9.39 -1.43 -1.67
C ALA A 395 10.66 -1.09 -0.88
N LYS A 396 11.84 -1.40 -1.43
CA LYS A 396 13.16 -1.05 -0.85
C LYS A 396 13.35 -1.56 0.58
N CYS A 397 12.92 -2.80 0.85
CA CYS A 397 13.09 -3.49 2.13
C CYS A 397 14.03 -4.70 1.95
N PRO A 398 15.36 -4.49 1.84
CA PRO A 398 16.30 -5.52 1.39
C PRO A 398 16.50 -6.67 2.37
N LYS A 399 16.15 -6.53 3.66
CA LYS A 399 16.23 -7.61 4.64
C LYS A 399 14.93 -8.42 4.75
N MET A 400 13.85 -8.02 4.07
CA MET A 400 12.57 -8.68 4.21
C MET A 400 12.55 -9.98 3.39
N THR A 401 12.34 -11.11 4.08
CA THR A 401 12.36 -12.45 3.48
C THR A 401 11.03 -13.19 3.57
N THR A 402 10.18 -12.84 4.55
CA THR A 402 8.85 -13.42 4.78
C THR A 402 7.89 -12.34 5.29
N PHE A 403 6.58 -12.54 5.13
CA PHE A 403 5.57 -11.67 5.72
C PHE A 403 5.32 -12.04 7.20
N SER A 404 5.31 -13.33 7.55
CA SER A 404 5.08 -13.83 8.91
C SER A 404 6.09 -14.91 9.29
N SER A 405 6.46 -15.01 10.57
CA SER A 405 7.26 -16.14 11.06
C SER A 405 6.55 -17.48 10.80
N SER A 406 7.22 -18.42 10.14
CA SER A 406 6.81 -19.81 10.05
C SER A 406 7.59 -20.62 11.08
N ASN A 407 6.90 -21.38 11.93
CA ASN A 407 7.53 -22.45 12.71
C ASN A 407 7.72 -23.65 11.77
N SER A 408 8.52 -23.51 10.71
CA SER A 408 9.04 -24.69 10.03
C SER A 408 10.05 -25.29 10.99
N SER A 409 9.68 -26.43 11.58
CA SER A 409 10.62 -27.34 12.22
C SER A 409 11.87 -27.48 11.33
N GLU A 410 13.03 -27.64 11.95
CA GLU A 410 14.37 -27.76 11.36
C GLU A 410 14.54 -28.87 10.28
N GLN A 411 13.46 -29.51 9.82
CA GLN A 411 13.44 -30.55 8.80
C GLN A 411 13.30 -30.04 7.35
N ASP A 412 12.89 -28.78 7.11
CA ASP A 412 12.86 -28.18 5.75
C ASP A 412 14.16 -27.43 5.38
N ALA A 413 15.23 -27.59 6.17
CA ALA A 413 16.51 -26.90 6.01
C ALA A 413 17.32 -27.33 4.77
N GLU A 414 16.85 -28.32 4.00
CA GLU A 414 17.51 -28.74 2.76
C GLU A 414 17.20 -27.85 1.56
N ASP A 415 16.11 -27.08 1.59
CA ASP A 415 15.72 -26.21 0.48
C ASP A 415 15.60 -24.75 0.98
N ASN A 416 16.67 -23.97 0.84
CA ASN A 416 16.86 -22.57 1.27
C ASN A 416 15.84 -21.54 0.67
N THR A 417 14.59 -21.91 0.42
CA THR A 417 13.61 -21.12 -0.34
C THR A 417 12.58 -20.45 0.58
N THR A 418 12.88 -19.21 0.99
CA THR A 418 11.93 -18.40 1.78
C THR A 418 10.75 -17.92 0.92
N THR A 419 9.53 -18.09 1.44
CA THR A 419 8.29 -17.62 0.78
C THR A 419 7.76 -16.37 1.50
N LEU A 420 7.28 -15.38 0.75
CA LEU A 420 6.67 -14.18 1.33
C LEU A 420 5.39 -14.51 2.11
N PHE A 421 4.39 -15.14 1.49
CA PHE A 421 3.12 -15.52 2.15
C PHE A 421 3.08 -17.02 2.48
N CYS A 422 3.03 -17.34 3.78
CA CYS A 422 2.89 -18.71 4.28
C CYS A 422 1.42 -19.07 4.57
N HIS A 423 1.14 -20.33 4.91
CA HIS A 423 -0.22 -20.83 5.18
C HIS A 423 -0.92 -20.16 6.38
N LYS A 424 -0.19 -19.40 7.21
CA LYS A 424 -0.72 -18.68 8.38
C LYS A 424 -1.23 -17.29 8.05
N VAL A 425 -0.95 -16.78 6.85
CA VAL A 425 -1.40 -15.45 6.43
C VAL A 425 -2.53 -15.65 5.44
N ALA A 426 -3.70 -15.04 5.70
CA ALA A 426 -4.86 -15.14 4.82
C ALA A 426 -5.27 -13.76 4.30
N ILE A 427 -5.21 -13.57 2.97
CA ILE A 427 -5.55 -12.32 2.29
C ILE A 427 -6.50 -12.60 1.11
N PRO A 428 -7.80 -12.86 1.37
CA PRO A 428 -8.74 -13.39 0.37
C PRO A 428 -9.16 -12.38 -0.72
N ASN A 429 -9.00 -11.07 -0.47
CA ASN A 429 -9.49 -10.00 -1.34
C ASN A 429 -8.35 -9.17 -1.96
N LEU A 430 -7.15 -9.74 -2.08
CA LEU A 430 -6.00 -9.05 -2.66
C LEU A 430 -6.25 -8.71 -4.13
N THR A 431 -6.27 -7.41 -4.46
CA THR A 431 -6.44 -6.89 -5.82
C THR A 431 -5.15 -6.34 -6.42
N GLY A 432 -4.26 -5.77 -5.59
CA GLY A 432 -3.02 -5.16 -6.04
C GLY A 432 -1.83 -5.56 -5.17
N LEU A 433 -0.78 -6.10 -5.78
CA LEU A 433 0.47 -6.43 -5.11
C LEU A 433 1.65 -5.78 -5.86
N ILE A 434 2.36 -4.90 -5.19
CA ILE A 434 3.56 -4.23 -5.71
C ILE A 434 4.73 -4.57 -4.80
N LEU A 435 5.71 -5.28 -5.33
CA LEU A 435 6.92 -5.67 -4.64
C LEU A 435 8.12 -5.08 -5.36
N SER A 436 8.99 -4.37 -4.65
CA SER A 436 10.19 -3.82 -5.26
C SER A 436 11.40 -3.87 -4.35
N SER A 437 12.54 -4.34 -4.86
CA SER A 437 13.81 -4.39 -4.13
C SER A 437 13.69 -5.05 -2.74
N ILE A 438 13.07 -6.22 -2.70
CA ILE A 438 12.95 -7.09 -1.51
C ILE A 438 13.65 -8.43 -1.72
N ASN A 439 13.99 -9.12 -0.62
CA ASN A 439 14.81 -10.32 -0.63
C ASN A 439 14.00 -11.61 -0.46
N ILE A 440 13.14 -11.91 -1.43
CA ILE A 440 12.27 -13.10 -1.43
C ILE A 440 12.69 -14.09 -2.51
N HIS A 441 12.45 -15.39 -2.27
CA HIS A 441 12.70 -16.44 -3.26
C HIS A 441 11.42 -16.90 -3.99
N LYS A 442 10.29 -16.87 -3.28
CA LYS A 442 8.94 -17.21 -3.74
C LYS A 442 7.94 -16.21 -3.12
N ILE A 443 6.84 -15.90 -3.82
CA ILE A 443 5.76 -15.06 -3.25
C ILE A 443 4.73 -15.93 -2.51
N TRP A 444 4.28 -17.02 -3.13
CA TRP A 444 3.25 -17.92 -2.58
C TRP A 444 3.75 -19.37 -2.48
N HIS A 445 3.26 -20.11 -1.49
CA HIS A 445 3.62 -21.53 -1.28
C HIS A 445 2.46 -22.47 -0.96
N HIS A 446 1.31 -21.99 -0.44
CA HIS A 446 0.20 -22.86 -0.06
C HIS A 446 -1.16 -22.34 -0.57
N PRO A 447 -2.08 -23.20 -1.05
CA PRO A 447 -3.42 -22.79 -1.51
C PRO A 447 -4.21 -21.95 -0.49
N SER A 448 -4.03 -22.25 0.79
CA SER A 448 -4.69 -21.54 1.90
C SER A 448 -4.14 -20.13 2.18
N SER A 449 -3.01 -19.73 1.59
CA SER A 449 -2.36 -18.45 1.91
C SER A 449 -3.00 -17.23 1.22
N SER A 450 -3.69 -17.44 0.10
CA SER A 450 -4.49 -16.40 -0.57
C SER A 450 -5.25 -17.01 -1.75
N SER A 451 -6.56 -16.75 -1.87
CA SER A 451 -7.22 -16.89 -3.17
C SER A 451 -6.79 -15.73 -4.05
N LEU A 452 -6.27 -16.02 -5.26
CA LEU A 452 -5.86 -14.99 -6.21
C LEU A 452 -6.98 -14.56 -7.17
N THR A 453 -8.23 -14.98 -6.88
CA THR A 453 -9.44 -14.70 -7.68
C THR A 453 -9.75 -13.22 -7.86
N HIS A 454 -9.25 -12.37 -6.97
CA HIS A 454 -9.43 -10.92 -7.00
C HIS A 454 -8.22 -10.17 -7.54
N LEU A 455 -7.09 -10.83 -7.77
CA LEU A 455 -5.85 -10.18 -8.15
C LEU A 455 -6.01 -9.52 -9.52
N TRP A 456 -5.93 -8.19 -9.55
CA TRP A 456 -6.01 -7.35 -10.74
C TRP A 456 -4.61 -6.95 -11.20
N ASN A 457 -3.75 -6.54 -10.28
CA ASN A 457 -2.46 -5.93 -10.57
C ASN A 457 -1.34 -6.62 -9.79
N LEU A 458 -0.33 -7.13 -10.50
CA LEU A 458 0.90 -7.64 -9.92
C LEU A 458 2.11 -6.99 -10.59
N ARG A 459 2.90 -6.26 -9.78
CA ARG A 459 4.19 -5.68 -10.20
C ARG A 459 5.30 -6.17 -9.28
N VAL A 460 6.37 -6.69 -9.87
CA VAL A 460 7.57 -7.12 -9.16
C VAL A 460 8.80 -6.51 -9.83
N GLU A 461 9.58 -5.72 -9.10
CA GLU A 461 10.70 -4.96 -9.68
C GLU A 461 11.96 -5.02 -8.81
N GLY A 462 13.10 -5.45 -9.35
CA GLY A 462 14.37 -5.45 -8.61
C GLY A 462 14.44 -6.48 -7.47
N CYS A 463 13.58 -7.50 -7.47
CA CYS A 463 13.58 -8.59 -6.50
C CYS A 463 14.59 -9.67 -6.93
N HIS A 464 15.89 -9.35 -6.84
CA HIS A 464 16.91 -10.11 -7.53
C HIS A 464 17.07 -11.58 -7.12
N ASN A 465 16.60 -11.99 -5.93
CA ASN A 465 16.64 -13.40 -5.47
C ASN A 465 15.37 -14.20 -5.77
N LEU A 466 14.35 -13.56 -6.35
CA LEU A 466 13.09 -14.21 -6.70
C LEU A 466 13.34 -15.19 -7.86
N LYS A 467 13.12 -16.48 -7.61
CA LYS A 467 13.30 -17.54 -8.62
C LYS A 467 12.01 -17.88 -9.35
N TYR A 468 10.89 -17.85 -8.63
CA TYR A 468 9.60 -18.30 -9.11
C TYR A 468 8.48 -17.35 -8.67
N LEU A 469 7.51 -17.10 -9.55
CA LEU A 469 6.39 -16.21 -9.24
C LEU A 469 5.17 -16.99 -8.73
N PHE A 470 4.58 -17.86 -9.55
CA PHE A 470 3.35 -18.58 -9.25
C PHE A 470 3.55 -20.10 -9.19
N PRO A 471 3.11 -20.79 -8.13
CA PRO A 471 2.85 -22.22 -8.20
C PRO A 471 1.74 -22.51 -9.22
N SER A 472 1.88 -23.59 -9.98
CA SER A 472 0.93 -23.97 -11.04
C SER A 472 -0.52 -24.11 -10.55
N PHE A 473 -0.73 -24.58 -9.32
CA PHE A 473 -2.07 -24.73 -8.73
C PHE A 473 -2.85 -23.41 -8.54
N LEU A 474 -2.16 -22.26 -8.50
CA LEU A 474 -2.79 -20.94 -8.35
C LEU A 474 -3.22 -20.32 -9.68
N VAL A 475 -2.78 -20.85 -10.82
CA VAL A 475 -3.02 -20.23 -12.13
C VAL A 475 -4.52 -20.14 -12.43
N LYS A 476 -5.31 -21.15 -12.03
CA LYS A 476 -6.78 -21.16 -12.18
C LYS A 476 -7.49 -20.01 -11.44
N ASP A 477 -6.85 -19.42 -10.44
CA ASP A 477 -7.40 -18.31 -9.67
C ASP A 477 -7.14 -16.96 -10.36
N LEU A 478 -6.20 -16.86 -11.31
CA LEU A 478 -5.77 -15.57 -11.92
C LEU A 478 -6.75 -15.00 -12.96
N VAL A 479 -8.04 -15.35 -12.87
CA VAL A 479 -9.08 -15.00 -13.85
C VAL A 479 -9.34 -13.50 -13.99
N ARG A 480 -9.04 -12.70 -12.96
CA ARG A 480 -9.20 -11.23 -12.96
C ARG A 480 -7.91 -10.45 -13.20
N LEU A 481 -6.78 -11.13 -13.36
CA LEU A 481 -5.48 -10.48 -13.52
C LEU A 481 -5.52 -9.64 -14.80
N TYR A 482 -5.28 -8.34 -14.64
CA TYR A 482 -5.30 -7.33 -15.71
C TYR A 482 -3.89 -6.94 -16.13
N MET A 483 -2.98 -6.79 -15.16
CA MET A 483 -1.59 -6.40 -15.39
C MET A 483 -0.65 -7.32 -14.62
N LEU A 484 0.34 -7.86 -15.35
CA LEU A 484 1.48 -8.58 -14.80
C LEU A 484 2.77 -7.94 -15.32
N GLU A 485 3.55 -7.36 -14.41
CA GLU A 485 4.82 -6.72 -14.72
C GLU A 485 5.92 -7.31 -13.84
N ILE A 486 6.95 -7.88 -14.46
CA ILE A 486 8.16 -8.35 -13.78
C ILE A 486 9.36 -7.67 -14.43
N LYS A 487 10.15 -6.98 -13.61
CA LYS A 487 11.30 -6.21 -14.06
C LYS A 487 12.52 -6.44 -13.19
N ASP A 488 13.70 -6.55 -13.79
CA ASP A 488 15.00 -6.54 -13.08
C ASP A 488 15.11 -7.62 -11.97
N CYS A 489 14.58 -8.82 -12.23
CA CYS A 489 14.63 -9.97 -11.32
C CYS A 489 15.69 -10.99 -11.78
N ASN A 490 16.95 -10.78 -11.35
CA ASN A 490 18.12 -11.49 -11.85
C ASN A 490 18.13 -13.02 -11.68
N MET A 491 17.52 -13.54 -10.61
CA MET A 491 17.45 -14.98 -10.34
C MET A 491 16.18 -15.65 -10.85
N MET A 492 15.29 -14.93 -11.54
CA MET A 492 14.03 -15.51 -12.01
C MET A 492 14.30 -16.59 -13.05
N GLU A 493 13.87 -17.82 -12.77
CA GLU A 493 14.06 -18.97 -13.65
C GLU A 493 12.78 -19.29 -14.42
N GLN A 494 11.63 -19.21 -13.73
CA GLN A 494 10.30 -19.49 -14.29
C GLN A 494 9.24 -18.54 -13.71
N VAL A 495 8.26 -18.15 -14.53
CA VAL A 495 7.09 -17.38 -14.05
C VAL A 495 6.13 -18.32 -13.33
N ILE A 496 5.78 -19.44 -13.93
CA ILE A 496 4.97 -20.50 -13.31
C ILE A 496 5.88 -21.70 -13.01
N PHE A 497 5.74 -22.33 -11.85
CA PHE A 497 6.51 -23.52 -11.47
C PHE A 497 5.62 -24.63 -10.89
N THR A 498 6.08 -25.87 -11.02
CA THR A 498 5.44 -27.04 -10.41
C THR A 498 6.19 -27.43 -9.15
N ASP A 499 5.50 -27.50 -8.01
CA ASP A 499 6.09 -27.81 -6.70
C ASP A 499 5.96 -29.29 -6.29
N GLY A 500 5.52 -30.15 -7.21
CA GLY A 500 5.32 -31.58 -6.96
C GLY A 500 4.12 -31.93 -6.09
N LEU A 501 3.32 -30.93 -5.65
CA LEU A 501 2.11 -31.12 -4.85
C LEU A 501 0.84 -31.34 -5.69
N ALA A 502 0.92 -31.11 -7.00
CA ALA A 502 -0.20 -31.29 -7.92
C ALA A 502 -0.30 -32.74 -8.39
N THR A 503 -1.44 -33.40 -8.14
CA THR A 503 -1.81 -34.65 -8.81
C THR A 503 -2.17 -34.35 -10.26
N GLU A 504 -1.69 -35.17 -11.21
CA GLU A 504 -1.83 -34.98 -12.67
C GLU A 504 -3.27 -34.65 -13.13
N ASP A 505 -4.30 -35.10 -12.40
CA ASP A 505 -5.71 -34.81 -12.71
C ASP A 505 -6.17 -33.35 -12.47
N GLN A 506 -5.41 -32.54 -11.73
CA GLN A 506 -5.77 -31.12 -11.47
C GLN A 506 -5.42 -30.17 -12.63
N TRP A 507 -4.63 -30.62 -13.62
CA TRP A 507 -4.24 -29.85 -14.81
C TRP A 507 -5.34 -29.76 -15.87
N ARG A 508 -6.42 -30.53 -15.73
CA ARG A 508 -7.50 -30.60 -16.74
C ARG A 508 -8.35 -29.32 -16.86
N ASN A 509 -8.09 -28.30 -16.03
CA ASN A 509 -8.77 -27.03 -16.12
C ASN A 509 -7.91 -26.05 -16.92
N HIS A 510 -8.29 -25.84 -18.19
CA HIS A 510 -7.74 -24.80 -19.06
C HIS A 510 -7.56 -23.48 -18.30
N ALA A 511 -6.31 -23.04 -18.13
CA ALA A 511 -6.01 -21.77 -17.50
C ALA A 511 -6.25 -20.62 -18.47
N ILE A 512 -7.34 -19.87 -18.27
CA ILE A 512 -7.70 -18.73 -19.13
C ILE A 512 -7.35 -17.44 -18.39
N PHE A 513 -6.37 -16.70 -18.91
CA PHE A 513 -6.06 -15.34 -18.47
C PHE A 513 -7.07 -14.35 -19.06
N SER A 514 -8.33 -14.49 -18.63
CA SER A 514 -9.50 -13.91 -19.30
C SER A 514 -9.53 -12.38 -19.33
N LYS A 515 -8.78 -11.72 -18.44
CA LYS A 515 -8.74 -10.26 -18.28
C LYS A 515 -7.35 -9.65 -18.49
N LEU A 516 -6.32 -10.46 -18.73
CA LEU A 516 -4.95 -9.97 -18.80
C LEU A 516 -4.79 -9.11 -20.05
N LYS A 517 -4.48 -7.82 -19.85
CA LYS A 517 -4.30 -6.84 -20.92
C LYS A 517 -2.84 -6.48 -21.14
N TRP A 518 -2.05 -6.45 -20.07
CA TRP A 518 -0.64 -6.10 -20.12
C TRP A 518 0.20 -7.17 -19.42
N LEU A 519 1.11 -7.76 -20.20
CA LEU A 519 2.19 -8.60 -19.71
C LEU A 519 3.56 -7.99 -20.07
N SER A 520 4.39 -7.70 -19.06
CA SER A 520 5.74 -7.17 -19.21
C SER A 520 6.74 -8.06 -18.49
N LEU A 521 7.74 -8.57 -19.21
CA LEU A 521 8.89 -9.30 -18.67
C LEU A 521 10.17 -8.59 -19.14
N GLU A 522 10.84 -7.90 -18.23
CA GLU A 522 11.97 -7.03 -18.56
C GLU A 522 13.18 -7.31 -17.66
N ASP A 523 14.38 -7.34 -18.23
CA ASP A 523 15.64 -7.51 -17.50
C ASP A 523 15.66 -8.80 -16.66
N LEU A 524 15.32 -9.94 -17.28
CA LEU A 524 15.27 -11.26 -16.65
C LEU A 524 16.34 -12.20 -17.24
N PRO A 525 17.62 -12.06 -16.83
CA PRO A 525 18.74 -12.76 -17.46
C PRO A 525 18.72 -14.29 -17.31
N LYS A 526 18.05 -14.82 -16.27
CA LYS A 526 17.98 -16.26 -15.98
C LYS A 526 16.67 -16.93 -16.40
N LEU A 527 15.72 -16.18 -16.95
CA LEU A 527 14.43 -16.72 -17.34
C LEU A 527 14.62 -17.66 -18.53
N LYS A 528 14.31 -18.95 -18.36
CA LYS A 528 14.47 -19.98 -19.40
C LYS A 528 13.16 -20.31 -20.10
N ASP A 529 12.09 -20.38 -19.31
CA ASP A 529 10.74 -20.74 -19.70
C ASP A 529 9.76 -19.96 -18.79
N THR A 530 8.60 -19.58 -19.31
CA THR A 530 7.52 -18.98 -18.52
C THR A 530 6.57 -20.05 -17.95
N CYS A 531 6.58 -21.26 -18.53
CA CYS A 531 5.67 -22.37 -18.30
C CYS A 531 4.19 -22.04 -18.58
N PHE A 532 3.93 -21.13 -19.53
CA PHE A 532 2.60 -21.03 -20.12
C PHE A 532 2.38 -22.20 -21.06
N GLU A 533 1.47 -23.11 -20.72
CA GLU A 533 1.21 -24.27 -21.59
C GLU A 533 0.35 -23.90 -22.80
N THR A 534 0.35 -24.73 -23.86
CA THR A 534 -0.46 -24.51 -25.08
C THR A 534 -1.96 -24.38 -24.84
N ASP A 535 -2.45 -24.91 -23.73
CA ASP A 535 -3.86 -24.82 -23.34
C ASP A 535 -4.22 -23.46 -22.71
N PHE A 536 -3.22 -22.61 -22.47
CA PHE A 536 -3.41 -21.30 -21.89
C PHE A 536 -3.91 -20.32 -22.94
N GLU A 537 -4.92 -19.53 -22.57
CA GLU A 537 -5.51 -18.54 -23.46
C GLU A 537 -5.33 -17.12 -22.91
N PHE A 538 -4.93 -16.20 -23.80
CA PHE A 538 -4.75 -14.78 -23.51
C PHE A 538 -5.75 -13.92 -24.32
N PRO A 539 -7.07 -14.11 -24.11
CA PRO A 539 -8.09 -13.54 -24.99
C PRO A 539 -8.14 -12.02 -24.97
N CYS A 540 -7.67 -11.34 -23.93
CA CYS A 540 -7.73 -9.88 -23.81
C CYS A 540 -6.36 -9.18 -23.89
N LEU A 541 -5.28 -9.90 -24.21
CA LEU A 541 -3.93 -9.33 -24.15
C LEU A 541 -3.75 -8.29 -25.24
N GLU A 542 -3.55 -7.03 -24.84
CA GLU A 542 -3.37 -5.87 -25.72
C GLU A 542 -1.89 -5.47 -25.84
N ARG A 543 -1.08 -5.75 -24.81
CA ARG A 543 0.35 -5.41 -24.76
C ARG A 543 1.19 -6.57 -24.21
N LEU A 544 2.18 -6.97 -24.99
CA LEU A 544 3.24 -7.90 -24.60
C LEU A 544 4.60 -7.25 -24.78
N THR A 545 5.38 -7.18 -23.70
CA THR A 545 6.75 -6.68 -23.70
C THR A 545 7.70 -7.73 -23.16
N LEU A 546 8.71 -8.10 -23.95
CA LEU A 546 9.84 -8.94 -23.58
C LEU A 546 11.13 -8.17 -23.84
N THR A 547 11.87 -7.80 -22.81
CA THR A 547 13.10 -7.00 -22.97
C THR A 547 14.22 -7.62 -22.15
N ASN A 548 15.40 -7.83 -22.74
CA ASN A 548 16.59 -8.32 -22.05
C ASN A 548 16.35 -9.67 -21.32
N CYS A 549 15.69 -10.61 -22.00
CA CYS A 549 15.49 -12.00 -21.53
C CYS A 549 16.29 -12.97 -22.44
N PRO A 550 17.63 -13.03 -22.33
CA PRO A 550 18.51 -13.70 -23.29
C PRO A 550 18.41 -15.22 -23.29
N LEU A 551 18.00 -15.86 -22.18
CA LEU A 551 17.89 -17.32 -22.06
C LEU A 551 16.49 -17.87 -22.36
N LEU A 552 15.50 -17.00 -22.57
CA LEU A 552 14.12 -17.40 -22.83
C LEU A 552 14.04 -18.06 -24.21
N LYS A 553 13.67 -19.34 -24.26
CA LYS A 553 13.61 -20.11 -25.52
C LYS A 553 12.24 -20.06 -26.18
N THR A 554 11.21 -20.32 -25.38
CA THR A 554 9.81 -20.34 -25.80
C THR A 554 9.00 -19.51 -24.80
N PHE A 555 8.00 -18.79 -25.32
CA PHE A 555 7.07 -18.06 -24.45
C PHE A 555 5.87 -18.95 -24.04
N ILE A 556 5.41 -19.85 -24.91
CA ILE A 556 4.41 -20.89 -24.60
C ILE A 556 5.00 -22.27 -24.95
N SER A 557 4.93 -23.21 -24.01
CA SER A 557 5.44 -24.59 -24.13
C SER A 557 4.32 -25.62 -24.25
N LYS A 558 4.59 -26.76 -24.88
CA LYS A 558 3.60 -27.86 -25.04
C LYS A 558 3.36 -28.59 -23.71
N SER A 559 2.12 -29.00 -23.44
CA SER A 559 1.84 -29.99 -22.40
C SER A 559 2.39 -31.36 -22.83
N VAL A 560 3.31 -31.94 -22.05
CA VAL A 560 3.84 -33.28 -22.32
C VAL A 560 2.75 -34.29 -21.97
N SER A 561 1.93 -34.67 -22.95
CA SER A 561 1.05 -35.82 -22.82
C SER A 561 1.90 -37.10 -22.84
N GLY A 562 2.24 -37.63 -21.67
CA GLY A 562 2.65 -39.01 -21.55
C GLY A 562 1.43 -39.91 -21.70
N ASP A 563 1.22 -40.48 -22.89
CA ASP A 563 0.70 -41.83 -23.07
C ASP A 563 0.62 -42.18 -24.57
N GLU A 564 1.48 -43.10 -24.98
CA GLU A 564 1.35 -43.87 -26.20
C GLU A 564 0.27 -44.93 -25.94
N PRO A 565 -0.91 -44.91 -26.61
CA PRO A 565 -1.88 -45.98 -26.42
C PRO A 565 -1.39 -47.26 -27.13
N PRO A 566 -1.53 -48.45 -26.52
CA PRO A 566 -1.11 -49.69 -27.13
C PRO A 566 -1.96 -49.99 -28.38
N ILE A 567 -1.24 -50.37 -29.42
CA ILE A 567 -1.67 -50.97 -30.69
C ILE A 567 -2.95 -51.80 -30.52
N HIS A 568 -4.06 -51.42 -31.18
CA HIS A 568 -4.85 -52.29 -32.09
C HIS A 568 -6.18 -51.67 -32.60
N GLN A 569 -6.37 -51.84 -33.92
CA GLN A 569 -7.59 -51.89 -34.77
C GLN A 569 -8.09 -50.63 -35.52
N PRO A 570 -8.33 -50.74 -36.85
CA PRO A 570 -8.70 -49.62 -37.70
C PRO A 570 -10.22 -49.44 -37.77
N THR A 571 -10.71 -48.24 -37.41
CA THR A 571 -12.03 -47.78 -37.84
C THR A 571 -11.87 -46.61 -38.78
N GLN A 572 -12.29 -46.81 -40.03
CA GLN A 572 -12.39 -45.77 -41.05
C GLN A 572 -13.31 -44.66 -40.55
N THR A 573 -12.76 -43.49 -40.27
CA THR A 573 -13.51 -42.23 -40.35
C THR A 573 -12.63 -41.19 -41.03
N ASN A 574 -13.02 -40.84 -42.24
CA ASN A 574 -12.50 -39.70 -42.97
C ASN A 574 -12.82 -38.43 -42.17
N ASN A 575 -11.82 -37.83 -41.53
CA ASN A 575 -11.89 -36.45 -41.09
C ASN A 575 -10.66 -35.72 -41.63
N THR A 576 -10.91 -34.86 -42.60
CA THR A 576 -10.03 -33.79 -43.03
C THR A 576 -9.50 -33.06 -41.80
N ALA A 577 -8.18 -33.11 -41.57
CA ALA A 577 -7.51 -32.31 -40.58
C ALA A 577 -7.66 -30.83 -40.97
N VAL A 578 -8.68 -30.17 -40.41
CA VAL A 578 -8.81 -28.72 -40.48
C VAL A 578 -7.78 -28.16 -39.51
N LEU A 579 -6.78 -27.46 -40.05
CA LEU A 579 -5.89 -26.58 -39.30
C LEU A 579 -6.74 -25.48 -38.67
N ASN A 580 -7.22 -25.69 -37.44
CA ASN A 580 -7.67 -24.59 -36.61
C ASN A 580 -6.42 -23.93 -36.03
N GLU A 581 -5.85 -22.97 -36.77
CA GLU A 581 -4.90 -22.01 -36.23
C GLU A 581 -5.59 -21.23 -35.09
N LYS A 582 -5.46 -21.72 -33.85
CA LYS A 582 -5.99 -21.02 -32.68
C LYS A 582 -5.12 -19.77 -32.48
N VAL A 583 -5.68 -18.59 -32.72
CA VAL A 583 -4.99 -17.32 -32.47
C VAL A 583 -4.84 -17.14 -30.96
N VAL A 584 -3.62 -17.32 -30.46
CA VAL A 584 -3.30 -17.25 -29.02
C VAL A 584 -3.48 -15.83 -28.45
N PHE A 585 -3.22 -14.81 -29.26
CA PHE A 585 -3.34 -13.39 -28.87
C PHE A 585 -4.29 -12.61 -29.80
N PRO A 586 -5.61 -12.84 -29.69
CA PRO A 586 -6.58 -12.31 -30.64
C PRO A 586 -6.76 -10.79 -30.59
N HIS A 587 -6.30 -10.10 -29.54
CA HIS A 587 -6.44 -8.63 -29.40
C HIS A 587 -5.11 -7.90 -29.21
N LEU A 588 -3.97 -8.56 -29.52
CA LEU A 588 -2.66 -7.96 -29.30
C LEU A 588 -2.48 -6.73 -30.19
N GLU A 589 -2.29 -5.57 -29.59
CA GLU A 589 -2.07 -4.30 -30.29
C GLU A 589 -0.61 -3.87 -30.27
N ASN A 590 0.11 -4.17 -29.19
CA ASN A 590 1.48 -3.75 -28.96
C ASN A 590 2.35 -4.97 -28.63
N LEU A 591 3.30 -5.29 -29.50
CA LEU A 591 4.31 -6.32 -29.27
C LEU A 591 5.70 -5.69 -29.30
N HIS A 592 6.41 -5.76 -28.19
CA HIS A 592 7.77 -5.30 -28.07
C HIS A 592 8.68 -6.44 -27.62
N ILE A 593 9.64 -6.84 -28.45
CA ILE A 593 10.67 -7.82 -28.12
C ILE A 593 12.03 -7.20 -28.40
N HIS A 594 12.86 -7.10 -27.37
CA HIS A 594 14.19 -6.52 -27.47
C HIS A 594 15.21 -7.39 -26.74
N ASN A 595 16.32 -7.73 -27.41
CA ASN A 595 17.47 -8.42 -26.80
C ASN A 595 17.10 -9.76 -26.11
N CYS A 596 16.32 -10.59 -26.82
CA CYS A 596 15.93 -11.95 -26.43
C CYS A 596 16.60 -12.97 -27.38
N ASP A 597 17.92 -13.11 -27.28
CA ASP A 597 18.73 -13.83 -28.28
C ASP A 597 18.40 -15.31 -28.47
N SER A 598 17.96 -16.00 -27.40
CA SER A 598 17.61 -17.43 -27.46
C SER A 598 16.16 -17.70 -27.82
N LEU A 599 15.34 -16.66 -28.04
CA LEU A 599 13.91 -16.84 -28.28
C LEU A 599 13.68 -17.39 -29.69
N GLU A 600 13.43 -18.68 -29.81
CA GLU A 600 13.26 -19.37 -31.10
C GLU A 600 11.84 -19.19 -31.63
N GLU A 601 10.83 -19.35 -30.77
CA GLU A 601 9.41 -19.23 -31.12
C GLU A 601 8.60 -18.61 -29.95
N ILE A 602 7.57 -17.81 -30.25
CA ILE A 602 6.61 -17.36 -29.21
C ILE A 602 5.62 -18.49 -28.89
N ILE A 603 5.31 -19.35 -29.87
CA ILE A 603 4.43 -20.52 -29.75
C ILE A 603 5.17 -21.70 -30.39
N GLU A 604 5.40 -22.76 -29.63
CA GLU A 604 5.94 -24.01 -30.18
C GLU A 604 4.83 -24.78 -30.93
N LEU A 605 4.91 -24.90 -32.26
CA LEU A 605 3.97 -25.69 -33.08
C LEU A 605 4.70 -26.89 -33.70
N GLN A 606 4.26 -28.12 -33.38
CA GLN A 606 4.81 -29.29 -34.07
C GLN A 606 4.16 -29.55 -35.42
N GLY A 607 5.02 -29.68 -36.44
CA GLY A 607 4.71 -30.40 -37.66
C GLY A 607 4.48 -31.88 -37.39
N LEU A 608 3.45 -32.44 -38.03
CA LEU A 608 3.09 -33.85 -37.99
C LEU A 608 4.31 -34.74 -38.31
N THR A 609 4.63 -35.70 -37.45
CA THR A 609 5.46 -36.83 -37.84
C THR A 609 4.69 -37.67 -38.85
N ALA A 610 5.07 -37.60 -40.12
CA ALA A 610 4.55 -38.49 -41.14
C ALA A 610 5.06 -39.92 -40.85
N ASN A 611 4.14 -40.85 -40.59
CA ASN A 611 4.43 -42.27 -40.53
C ASN A 611 4.95 -42.74 -41.91
N GLU A 612 6.24 -43.01 -42.03
CA GLU A 612 6.75 -43.81 -43.14
C GLU A 612 6.36 -45.28 -42.91
N SER A 613 5.18 -45.66 -43.40
CA SER A 613 4.82 -47.06 -43.57
C SER A 613 4.55 -47.38 -45.05
N GLN A 614 5.56 -48.04 -45.64
CA GLN A 614 5.52 -48.91 -46.81
C GLN A 614 4.88 -48.38 -48.11
N SER A 615 5.74 -47.97 -49.05
CA SER A 615 5.54 -48.32 -50.48
C SER A 615 6.85 -48.25 -51.26
N THR A 616 7.39 -49.43 -51.59
CA THR A 616 8.36 -49.60 -52.67
C THR A 616 7.66 -49.37 -54.02
N SER A 617 7.89 -48.23 -54.67
CA SER A 617 8.01 -48.11 -56.14
C SER A 617 8.10 -46.64 -56.60
N ALA A 618 9.21 -46.33 -57.26
CA ALA A 618 9.43 -45.34 -58.34
C ALA A 618 8.57 -44.06 -58.43
N THR A 619 9.27 -42.93 -58.22
CA THR A 619 9.18 -41.68 -59.00
C THR A 619 7.96 -40.76 -58.77
N ARG A 620 8.12 -39.76 -57.89
CA ARG A 620 7.74 -38.36 -58.16
C ARG A 620 8.34 -37.40 -57.13
N PHE A 621 9.07 -36.40 -57.63
CA PHE A 621 9.43 -35.19 -56.91
C PHE A 621 8.14 -34.49 -56.44
N THR A 622 8.00 -34.31 -55.13
CA THR A 622 7.13 -33.28 -54.55
C THR A 622 7.92 -32.63 -53.43
N MET A 623 8.20 -31.34 -53.62
CA MET A 623 8.81 -30.47 -52.62
C MET A 623 8.07 -30.64 -51.29
N ALA A 624 8.79 -31.03 -50.24
CA ALA A 624 8.30 -30.82 -48.88
C ALA A 624 8.21 -29.30 -48.70
N GLU A 625 7.00 -28.75 -48.81
CA GLU A 625 6.72 -27.40 -48.33
C GLU A 625 7.00 -27.40 -46.83
N THR A 626 8.11 -26.78 -46.43
CA THR A 626 8.33 -26.35 -45.05
C THR A 626 7.16 -25.48 -44.65
N VAL A 627 6.25 -26.02 -43.82
CA VAL A 627 5.18 -25.25 -43.17
C VAL A 627 5.87 -24.26 -42.25
N THR A 628 6.11 -23.07 -42.80
CA THR A 628 6.59 -21.91 -42.06
C THR A 628 5.38 -21.37 -41.31
N THR A 629 5.41 -21.50 -39.99
CA THR A 629 4.42 -20.91 -39.09
C THR A 629 4.42 -19.40 -39.30
N LYS A 630 3.37 -18.90 -39.97
CA LYS A 630 3.11 -17.47 -40.08
C LYS A 630 2.56 -17.01 -38.74
N PHE A 631 3.32 -16.17 -38.04
CA PHE A 631 2.77 -15.38 -36.94
C PHE A 631 1.62 -14.53 -37.48
N VAL A 632 0.37 -14.85 -37.15
CA VAL A 632 -0.78 -14.02 -37.49
C VAL A 632 -1.15 -13.21 -36.26
N PHE A 633 -0.73 -11.94 -36.26
CA PHE A 633 -1.18 -10.94 -35.29
C PHE A 633 -2.15 -9.97 -35.97
N PRO A 634 -3.45 -10.31 -36.06
CA PRO A 634 -4.38 -9.58 -36.92
C PRO A 634 -4.63 -8.13 -36.48
N HIS A 635 -4.29 -7.77 -35.24
CA HIS A 635 -4.58 -6.47 -34.64
C HIS A 635 -3.35 -5.68 -34.16
N VAL A 636 -2.11 -6.15 -34.40
CA VAL A 636 -0.91 -5.45 -33.92
C VAL A 636 -0.75 -4.12 -34.66
N LYS A 637 -0.82 -3.02 -33.91
CA LYS A 637 -0.61 -1.64 -34.36
C LYS A 637 0.85 -1.22 -34.22
N HIS A 638 1.54 -1.77 -33.23
CA HIS A 638 2.93 -1.43 -32.90
C HIS A 638 3.75 -2.71 -32.68
N LEU A 639 4.69 -2.95 -33.60
CA LEU A 639 5.64 -4.06 -33.53
C LEU A 639 7.06 -3.49 -33.39
N GLY A 640 7.71 -3.75 -32.27
CA GLY A 640 9.12 -3.47 -32.05
C GLY A 640 9.89 -4.77 -31.91
N LEU A 641 10.74 -5.10 -32.89
CA LEU A 641 11.68 -6.21 -32.83
C LEU A 641 13.09 -5.65 -33.01
N ASP A 642 13.94 -5.76 -32.01
CA ASP A 642 15.33 -5.31 -32.10
C ASP A 642 16.28 -6.28 -31.37
N LYS A 643 17.39 -6.64 -32.03
CA LYS A 643 18.38 -7.62 -31.55
C LYS A 643 17.79 -8.98 -31.14
N VAL A 644 17.01 -9.61 -32.03
CA VAL A 644 16.59 -11.01 -31.88
C VAL A 644 17.26 -11.83 -32.99
N ARG A 645 18.36 -12.53 -32.66
CA ARG A 645 19.21 -13.20 -33.66
C ARG A 645 18.53 -14.39 -34.34
N SER A 646 17.76 -15.19 -33.61
CA SER A 646 17.09 -16.41 -34.08
C SER A 646 15.95 -16.14 -35.08
N LEU A 647 15.04 -15.21 -34.76
CA LEU A 647 13.86 -14.90 -35.58
C LEU A 647 14.20 -14.19 -36.91
N CYS A 648 15.36 -13.51 -37.00
CA CYS A 648 15.74 -12.74 -38.19
C CYS A 648 16.34 -13.58 -39.33
N TYR A 649 16.64 -14.87 -39.12
CA TYR A 649 17.28 -15.72 -40.15
C TYR A 649 16.31 -16.44 -41.10
N SER A 650 14.99 -16.44 -40.88
CA SER A 650 14.04 -17.19 -41.73
C SER A 650 13.48 -16.42 -42.94
N ASN A 651 13.77 -15.12 -43.09
CA ASN A 651 13.24 -14.28 -44.19
C ASN A 651 14.26 -13.95 -45.29
N ARG A 652 15.10 -14.90 -45.72
CA ARG A 652 15.83 -14.76 -47.00
C ARG A 652 15.05 -15.41 -48.13
N VAL A 653 14.24 -14.59 -48.81
CA VAL A 653 13.77 -14.88 -50.18
C VAL A 653 15.01 -14.93 -51.07
N GLY A 654 15.42 -16.14 -51.45
CA GLY A 654 16.42 -16.36 -52.49
C GLY A 654 15.85 -15.92 -53.84
N SER A 655 16.44 -14.86 -54.40
CA SER A 655 16.36 -14.59 -55.83
C SER A 655 17.49 -15.35 -56.52
N VAL A 656 17.09 -16.27 -57.40
CA VAL A 656 17.58 -16.61 -58.76
C VAL A 656 17.17 -18.05 -59.06
#